data_AF-A0A8D9DNN5-F1
#
_entry.id   AF-A0A8D9DNN5-F1
#
_cell.length_a   1.000
_cell.length_b   1.000
_cell.length_c   1.000
_cell.angle_alpha   90.00
_cell.angle_beta   90.00
_cell.angle_gamma   90.00
#
_symmetry.space_group_name_H-M   'P 1'
#
loop_
_entity.id
_entity.type
_entity.pdbx_description
1 polymer ?
#
loop_
_entity_poly.entity_id
_entity_poly.type
_entity_poly.pdbx_seq_one_letter_code
_entity_poly.pdbx_strand_id
1 'polypeptide(L)'
;MPELRRGVRRVRVPDAVAPNQQPKDKNQRKSNGKAVAVGVAERPRTRLAARRLKEEDKKVTLKENLKDSDIEKKKGKEVVVEEEEEEEEEEEEEEEEEEEEEEEKEVMAIGNDSGGSNKAAAQEEEGNTAPFPERVQVGGSPLYKVERKLGKGGFGQVFVGRRISGGNDRSAGASILEVALKFEHRSSKGCNYGPPHEWQVYNTLGGSHGVPRVHFKGRQGDYYIMVMDILGPSLWDIWNTSGQAMSSEMVACIAVESLSILEKMHAKGYVHGDVKPENFLLGQPSTSQEKKLFLVDLGLATKWREGGGSGQHVEYDQRPDMFRGTVRYASAHAHLGRTASRRDDLESLAYTLIFLHRGRLPWQGYQGDNKSFLVCKKKMATSPDMLCCFCPAPFKQFLEIVVNMKFDEEPNYGKLVSLFQELLGENPAIRPINTEGAQKIIFQVGQKRGRLSIGEEEEDAPRKKVRLGVPATQWISIYNARQPMKQRYHYNVADSRLAQHIERGIADGLLISCVSSCSNLWALIMDAGTGFTNQVYELSPVFLHKEWIMEQWEKNYYISSIAGATNGSSLVVMSKGTQYSQQSYKVSDSFPFKWINKKWREGFHVTSMATAGSRWGVVMSRNSGYSEQVVELDFLYPSEGVHRRWDGGYRITSTAATTDQAALILSIPRRRLADETQETLRTSQFPSTHVKEKWGKNLYLASLSYGRTVS
;
A
#
# COMPACT_ATOMS: atom_id res chain seq x y z
N MET A 1 64.91 3.75 -10.65
CA MET A 1 65.22 3.70 -12.10
C MET A 1 64.53 2.48 -12.68
N PRO A 2 64.25 2.44 -13.99
CA PRO A 2 63.71 3.51 -14.85
C PRO A 2 62.47 3.00 -15.64
N GLU A 3 61.69 3.75 -16.43
CA GLU A 3 61.41 5.20 -16.60
C GLU A 3 59.97 5.29 -17.18
N LEU A 4 59.03 6.07 -16.65
CA LEU A 4 58.82 7.52 -16.68
C LEU A 4 58.29 8.12 -18.01
N ARG A 5 57.02 8.59 -17.94
CA ARG A 5 56.53 9.94 -18.33
C ARG A 5 56.56 10.34 -19.85
N ARG A 6 55.97 11.44 -20.33
CA ARG A 6 55.20 12.62 -19.80
C ARG A 6 53.99 12.87 -20.76
N GLY A 7 52.95 13.65 -20.47
CA GLY A 7 52.53 14.29 -19.21
C GLY A 7 51.94 15.72 -19.35
N VAL A 8 50.94 16.05 -18.50
CA VAL A 8 50.60 17.42 -17.96
C VAL A 8 49.96 18.43 -18.96
N ARG A 9 48.71 18.93 -18.83
CA ARG A 9 47.95 19.66 -17.76
C ARG A 9 48.28 21.16 -17.56
N ARG A 10 47.29 22.04 -17.87
CA ARG A 10 46.83 23.29 -17.15
C ARG A 10 45.74 23.94 -18.04
N VAL A 11 44.57 24.47 -17.63
CA VAL A 11 43.94 24.95 -16.37
C VAL A 11 44.11 26.46 -16.06
N ARG A 12 43.06 27.24 -16.39
CA ARG A 12 42.71 28.62 -15.92
C ARG A 12 43.74 29.73 -16.31
N VAL A 13 43.46 31.05 -16.26
CA VAL A 13 42.40 31.84 -15.57
C VAL A 13 41.74 32.89 -16.56
N PRO A 14 41.13 34.07 -16.22
CA PRO A 14 39.79 34.40 -16.78
C PRO A 14 39.62 35.82 -17.41
N ASP A 15 38.35 36.20 -17.61
CA ASP A 15 37.75 37.57 -17.59
C ASP A 15 38.33 38.73 -18.42
N ALA A 16 37.52 39.30 -19.34
CA ALA A 16 36.62 40.43 -19.03
C ALA A 16 36.18 41.28 -20.27
N VAL A 17 35.18 42.15 -20.05
CA VAL A 17 34.78 43.37 -20.82
C VAL A 17 34.15 43.17 -22.22
N ALA A 18 32.85 43.51 -22.31
CA ALA A 18 32.16 43.87 -23.55
C ALA A 18 32.24 45.40 -23.80
N PRO A 19 31.88 45.90 -25.00
CA PRO A 19 30.57 46.57 -25.04
C PRO A 19 29.78 46.47 -26.37
N ASN A 20 28.48 46.19 -26.22
CA ASN A 20 27.34 46.92 -26.78
C ASN A 20 27.45 47.62 -28.16
N GLN A 21 26.77 47.07 -29.19
CA GLN A 21 25.97 47.88 -30.13
C GLN A 21 24.98 47.07 -31.00
N GLN A 22 23.74 47.56 -31.08
CA GLN A 22 22.69 47.30 -32.10
C GLN A 22 22.52 48.58 -32.96
N PRO A 23 21.67 48.62 -34.02
CA PRO A 23 21.14 47.57 -34.91
C PRO A 23 21.31 47.90 -36.42
N LYS A 24 20.80 47.05 -37.34
CA LYS A 24 19.84 47.44 -38.42
C LYS A 24 19.53 46.30 -39.41
N ASP A 25 18.30 46.33 -39.94
CA ASP A 25 17.81 45.47 -41.03
C ASP A 25 18.46 45.76 -42.39
N LYS A 26 18.39 44.79 -43.32
CA LYS A 26 17.50 44.95 -44.50
C LYS A 26 17.30 43.73 -45.42
N ASN A 27 16.13 43.80 -46.08
CA ASN A 27 15.73 43.24 -47.38
C ASN A 27 15.17 41.81 -47.48
N GLN A 28 14.19 41.72 -48.39
CA GLN A 28 13.29 40.59 -48.67
C GLN A 28 13.37 40.17 -50.16
N ARG A 29 12.54 39.19 -50.54
CA ARG A 29 12.05 38.86 -51.90
C ARG A 29 13.06 38.08 -52.77
N LYS A 30 12.62 37.13 -53.59
CA LYS A 30 11.34 37.05 -54.33
C LYS A 30 10.59 35.72 -54.21
N SER A 31 9.28 35.81 -54.45
CA SER A 31 8.36 34.71 -54.77
C SER A 31 8.36 34.38 -56.26
N ASN A 32 7.87 33.18 -56.62
CA ASN A 32 6.82 32.99 -57.62
C ASN A 32 6.29 31.55 -57.58
N GLY A 33 5.04 31.36 -57.98
CA GLY A 33 4.41 30.03 -58.14
C GLY A 33 3.39 30.04 -59.28
N LYS A 34 2.85 28.86 -59.63
CA LYS A 34 1.69 28.67 -60.52
C LYS A 34 1.10 27.26 -60.34
N ALA A 35 -0.10 27.02 -60.86
CA ALA A 35 -0.88 25.79 -60.69
C ALA A 35 -1.64 25.40 -61.99
N VAL A 36 -2.58 24.44 -61.87
CA VAL A 36 -3.64 24.03 -62.85
C VAL A 36 -3.34 22.80 -63.75
N ALA A 37 -3.53 21.60 -63.17
CA ALA A 37 -4.60 20.61 -63.44
C ALA A 37 -4.78 19.79 -64.76
N VAL A 38 -5.48 18.64 -64.58
CA VAL A 38 -6.24 17.75 -65.52
C VAL A 38 -5.49 16.65 -66.32
N GLY A 39 -5.96 15.37 -66.27
CA GLY A 39 -5.70 14.42 -67.38
C GLY A 39 -5.79 12.87 -67.27
N VAL A 40 -6.90 12.25 -66.80
CA VAL A 40 -7.49 10.97 -67.34
C VAL A 40 -6.78 9.57 -67.21
N ALA A 41 -7.59 8.53 -66.92
CA ALA A 41 -7.42 7.05 -67.10
C ALA A 41 -6.37 6.29 -66.23
N GLU A 42 -6.52 4.99 -65.89
CA GLU A 42 -7.58 3.99 -66.18
C GLU A 42 -7.82 2.99 -65.01
N ARG A 43 -8.73 2.01 -65.17
CA ARG A 43 -9.07 0.92 -64.21
C ARG A 43 -9.12 -0.44 -64.93
N PRO A 44 -9.11 -1.57 -64.19
CA PRO A 44 -10.38 -2.30 -64.05
C PRO A 44 -10.74 -2.68 -62.59
N ARG A 45 -11.94 -3.26 -62.41
CA ARG A 45 -12.50 -3.77 -61.14
C ARG A 45 -12.79 -5.27 -61.26
N THR A 46 -12.72 -6.02 -60.16
CA THR A 46 -13.70 -7.07 -59.81
C THR A 46 -13.72 -7.31 -58.28
N ARG A 47 -14.71 -7.99 -57.67
CA ARG A 47 -16.19 -7.77 -57.62
C ARG A 47 -16.82 -9.03 -57.00
N LEU A 48 -17.42 -8.93 -55.80
CA LEU A 48 -18.77 -9.46 -55.53
C LEU A 48 -19.29 -9.04 -54.13
N ALA A 49 -20.57 -8.69 -54.09
CA ALA A 49 -21.43 -8.75 -52.93
C ALA A 49 -22.82 -9.22 -53.40
N ALA A 50 -23.72 -9.54 -52.48
CA ALA A 50 -25.15 -9.86 -52.68
C ALA A 50 -25.53 -11.22 -53.32
N ARG A 51 -25.86 -12.19 -52.44
CA ARG A 51 -26.87 -13.26 -52.54
C ARG A 51 -27.03 -13.85 -51.11
N ARG A 52 -28.22 -14.20 -50.57
CA ARG A 52 -29.61 -14.08 -51.07
C ARG A 52 -30.64 -14.30 -49.92
N LEU A 53 -31.70 -13.48 -49.89
CA LEU A 53 -33.08 -13.72 -49.42
C LEU A 53 -33.41 -14.83 -48.38
N LYS A 54 -33.93 -14.40 -47.21
CA LYS A 54 -35.15 -14.84 -46.48
C LYS A 54 -35.12 -14.21 -45.06
N GLU A 55 -36.23 -13.87 -44.39
CA GLU A 55 -37.66 -14.08 -44.67
C GLU A 55 -38.48 -12.81 -44.26
N GLU A 56 -39.79 -12.80 -44.46
CA GLU A 56 -40.62 -11.57 -44.46
C GLU A 56 -41.54 -11.40 -43.23
N ASP A 57 -42.01 -10.16 -43.05
CA ASP A 57 -43.36 -9.78 -42.60
C ASP A 57 -43.80 -9.95 -41.12
N LYS A 58 -43.99 -8.81 -40.42
CA LYS A 58 -45.35 -8.29 -40.10
C LYS A 58 -45.39 -6.91 -39.42
N LYS A 59 -46.36 -6.07 -39.85
CA LYS A 59 -47.02 -4.94 -39.15
C LYS A 59 -46.14 -3.74 -38.73
N VAL A 60 -46.28 -2.48 -39.19
CA VAL A 60 -47.41 -1.69 -39.75
C VAL A 60 -48.62 -1.65 -38.79
N THR A 61 -49.16 -0.52 -38.29
CA THR A 61 -49.26 0.91 -38.70
C THR A 61 -49.13 1.79 -37.41
N LEU A 62 -49.08 3.12 -37.33
CA LEU A 62 -49.39 4.30 -38.19
C LEU A 62 -48.09 5.09 -38.54
N LYS A 63 -47.99 6.21 -39.29
CA LYS A 63 -48.83 7.37 -39.71
C LYS A 63 -48.99 8.51 -38.66
N GLU A 64 -48.24 9.62 -38.82
CA GLU A 64 -48.66 10.91 -39.43
C GLU A 64 -49.39 11.85 -38.44
N ASN A 65 -49.17 13.18 -38.34
CA ASN A 65 -48.33 14.15 -39.06
C ASN A 65 -48.14 15.41 -38.17
N LEU A 66 -47.06 16.20 -38.35
CA LEU A 66 -47.04 17.68 -38.54
C LEU A 66 -45.70 18.38 -38.17
N LYS A 67 -44.92 18.67 -39.23
CA LYS A 67 -44.33 19.99 -39.60
C LYS A 67 -43.51 20.88 -38.62
N ASP A 68 -42.32 21.19 -39.13
CA ASP A 68 -41.73 22.53 -39.31
C ASP A 68 -41.40 23.42 -38.07
N SER A 69 -40.13 23.46 -37.67
CA SER A 69 -39.25 24.61 -37.97
C SER A 69 -37.81 24.44 -37.48
N ASP A 70 -36.83 24.94 -38.26
CA ASP A 70 -35.40 24.88 -37.96
C ASP A 70 -34.91 26.02 -37.05
N ILE A 71 -34.08 25.71 -36.04
CA ILE A 71 -33.13 26.63 -35.40
C ILE A 71 -31.78 25.92 -35.20
N GLU A 72 -30.67 26.66 -35.35
CA GLU A 72 -29.30 26.13 -35.45
C GLU A 72 -28.79 25.39 -34.19
N LYS A 73 -28.33 24.15 -34.35
CA LYS A 73 -27.54 23.46 -33.31
C LYS A 73 -26.12 24.05 -33.20
N LYS A 74 -25.90 24.97 -32.26
CA LYS A 74 -24.56 25.19 -31.68
C LYS A 74 -24.21 24.03 -30.75
N LYS A 75 -22.96 23.53 -30.84
CA LYS A 75 -22.46 22.48 -29.95
C LYS A 75 -22.35 23.00 -28.51
N GLY A 76 -23.28 22.58 -27.66
CA GLY A 76 -23.05 22.54 -26.22
C GLY A 76 -22.03 21.45 -25.88
N LYS A 77 -21.51 21.47 -24.64
CA LYS A 77 -21.04 20.23 -24.02
C LYS A 77 -22.29 19.48 -23.58
N GLU A 78 -22.40 18.20 -23.90
CA GLU A 78 -23.31 17.33 -23.17
C GLU A 78 -22.76 17.19 -21.74
N VAL A 79 -23.56 17.63 -20.77
CA VAL A 79 -23.53 17.02 -19.44
C VAL A 79 -24.33 15.75 -19.64
N VAL A 80 -23.65 14.61 -19.64
CA VAL A 80 -24.36 13.34 -19.52
C VAL A 80 -24.83 13.26 -18.06
N VAL A 81 -26.11 12.99 -17.89
CA VAL A 81 -26.75 12.73 -16.61
C VAL A 81 -27.19 11.28 -16.71
N GLU A 82 -26.34 10.40 -16.20
CA GLU A 82 -26.55 8.97 -16.10
C GLU A 82 -27.50 8.70 -14.91
N GLU A 83 -28.75 9.17 -15.01
CA GLU A 83 -29.73 9.18 -13.89
C GLU A 83 -30.39 7.82 -13.63
N GLU A 84 -30.50 6.97 -14.67
CA GLU A 84 -30.91 5.55 -14.53
C GLU A 84 -29.66 4.65 -14.44
N GLU A 85 -28.56 5.02 -15.11
CA GLU A 85 -27.27 4.31 -15.01
C GLU A 85 -26.56 4.52 -13.64
N GLU A 86 -26.82 5.57 -12.84
CA GLU A 86 -26.26 5.66 -11.46
C GLU A 86 -27.02 4.79 -10.44
N GLU A 87 -28.31 4.46 -10.63
CA GLU A 87 -29.01 3.50 -9.75
C GLU A 87 -28.78 2.05 -10.23
N GLU A 88 -28.70 1.79 -11.54
CA GLU A 88 -28.23 0.48 -12.05
C GLU A 88 -26.71 0.27 -11.82
N GLU A 89 -25.83 1.30 -11.84
CA GLU A 89 -24.43 1.17 -11.36
C GLU A 89 -24.33 1.10 -9.83
N GLU A 90 -25.28 1.63 -9.02
CA GLU A 90 -25.26 1.41 -7.55
C GLU A 90 -25.77 0.00 -7.20
N GLU A 91 -26.76 -0.57 -7.91
CA GLU A 91 -27.15 -1.99 -7.73
C GLU A 91 -26.11 -2.97 -8.36
N GLU A 92 -25.53 -2.69 -9.54
CA GLU A 92 -24.40 -3.48 -10.07
C GLU A 92 -23.08 -3.23 -9.31
N GLU A 93 -22.81 -2.06 -8.69
CA GLU A 93 -21.70 -1.91 -7.73
C GLU A 93 -21.99 -2.65 -6.41
N GLU A 94 -23.25 -2.77 -5.94
CA GLU A 94 -23.56 -3.60 -4.76
C GLU A 94 -23.51 -5.11 -5.08
N GLU A 95 -23.93 -5.58 -6.26
CA GLU A 95 -23.72 -6.97 -6.69
C GLU A 95 -22.24 -7.28 -7.03
N GLU A 96 -21.48 -6.38 -7.69
CA GLU A 96 -20.02 -6.54 -7.86
C GLU A 96 -19.26 -6.40 -6.53
N GLU A 97 -19.65 -5.51 -5.60
CA GLU A 97 -19.05 -5.46 -4.26
C GLU A 97 -19.47 -6.68 -3.42
N GLU A 98 -20.66 -7.28 -3.57
CA GLU A 98 -21.00 -8.57 -2.91
C GLU A 98 -20.26 -9.77 -3.53
N GLU A 99 -20.12 -9.89 -4.86
CA GLU A 99 -19.31 -10.96 -5.48
C GLU A 99 -17.80 -10.78 -5.21
N GLU A 100 -17.24 -9.56 -5.32
CA GLU A 100 -15.86 -9.29 -4.88
C GLU A 100 -15.71 -9.50 -3.36
N GLU A 101 -16.72 -9.17 -2.54
CA GLU A 101 -16.69 -9.49 -1.12
C GLU A 101 -16.79 -10.99 -0.86
N GLU A 102 -17.50 -11.82 -1.63
CA GLU A 102 -17.42 -13.28 -1.49
C GLU A 102 -16.02 -13.79 -1.88
N GLU A 103 -15.44 -13.27 -2.97
CA GLU A 103 -14.04 -13.54 -3.35
C GLU A 103 -13.01 -13.03 -2.31
N GLU A 104 -13.30 -11.95 -1.56
CA GLU A 104 -12.48 -11.42 -0.46
C GLU A 104 -12.79 -12.10 0.88
N LYS A 105 -14.01 -12.59 1.12
CA LYS A 105 -14.40 -13.46 2.25
C LYS A 105 -13.66 -14.80 2.13
N GLU A 106 -13.45 -15.34 0.93
CA GLU A 106 -12.49 -16.42 0.69
C GLU A 106 -11.04 -16.02 1.07
N VAL A 107 -10.56 -14.83 0.65
CA VAL A 107 -9.19 -14.36 0.98
C VAL A 107 -9.01 -14.13 2.50
N MET A 108 -10.05 -13.67 3.21
CA MET A 108 -10.02 -13.52 4.67
C MET A 108 -10.18 -14.88 5.39
N ALA A 109 -10.93 -15.82 4.83
CA ALA A 109 -11.05 -17.21 5.31
C ALA A 109 -9.78 -18.04 5.03
N ILE A 110 -8.98 -17.69 4.04
CA ILE A 110 -7.61 -18.21 3.86
C ILE A 110 -6.69 -17.80 5.04
N GLY A 111 -7.07 -16.78 5.81
CA GLY A 111 -6.45 -16.40 7.09
C GLY A 111 -7.18 -16.90 8.35
N ASN A 112 -8.01 -17.94 8.27
CA ASN A 112 -8.86 -18.35 9.41
C ASN A 112 -8.10 -19.05 10.55
N ASP A 113 -8.64 -18.92 11.76
CA ASP A 113 -7.94 -19.22 13.01
C ASP A 113 -8.15 -20.69 13.44
N SER A 114 -7.08 -21.50 13.44
CA SER A 114 -7.08 -22.89 13.93
C SER A 114 -7.08 -22.97 15.46
N GLY A 115 -8.07 -22.32 16.08
CA GLY A 115 -8.12 -21.99 17.51
C GLY A 115 -9.44 -22.29 18.21
N GLY A 116 -10.14 -23.37 17.86
CA GLY A 116 -11.44 -23.75 18.46
C GLY A 116 -11.59 -25.25 18.70
N SER A 117 -11.38 -25.71 19.94
CA SER A 117 -11.58 -27.11 20.31
C SER A 117 -13.06 -27.41 20.60
N ASN A 118 -13.75 -28.05 19.66
CA ASN A 118 -14.98 -28.80 19.95
C ASN A 118 -15.04 -30.08 19.11
N LYS A 119 -15.30 -31.22 19.76
CA LYS A 119 -15.44 -32.52 19.07
C LYS A 119 -16.87 -32.69 18.55
N ALA A 120 -17.09 -32.36 17.29
CA ALA A 120 -18.18 -32.88 16.48
C ALA A 120 -17.59 -33.47 15.19
N ALA A 121 -18.12 -34.60 14.73
CA ALA A 121 -17.70 -35.18 13.46
C ALA A 121 -18.50 -34.50 12.33
N ALA A 122 -17.81 -33.69 11.53
CA ALA A 122 -18.34 -33.10 10.31
C ALA A 122 -17.69 -33.78 9.10
N GLN A 123 -18.51 -34.20 8.14
CA GLN A 123 -18.07 -34.42 6.77
C GLN A 123 -18.21 -33.07 6.06
N GLU A 124 -17.10 -32.44 5.70
CA GLU A 124 -17.10 -31.23 4.87
C GLU A 124 -17.26 -31.63 3.40
N GLU A 125 -18.01 -30.85 2.62
CA GLU A 125 -18.31 -31.15 1.21
C GLU A 125 -17.11 -30.85 0.30
N GLU A 126 -16.66 -31.83 -0.49
CA GLU A 126 -15.61 -31.61 -1.50
C GLU A 126 -16.20 -30.93 -2.76
N GLY A 127 -16.23 -29.59 -2.74
CA GLY A 127 -16.64 -28.77 -3.87
C GLY A 127 -15.73 -28.92 -5.10
N ASN A 128 -16.16 -29.75 -6.06
CA ASN A 128 -15.84 -29.75 -7.51
C ASN A 128 -14.35 -29.64 -7.95
N THR A 129 -13.37 -29.83 -7.07
CA THR A 129 -11.94 -29.78 -7.45
C THR A 129 -11.50 -31.09 -8.09
N ALA A 130 -10.69 -31.01 -9.15
CA ALA A 130 -10.17 -32.19 -9.83
C ALA A 130 -9.34 -33.06 -8.85
N PRO A 131 -9.54 -34.40 -8.81
CA PRO A 131 -8.91 -35.24 -7.80
C PRO A 131 -7.37 -35.23 -7.89
N PHE A 132 -6.70 -35.21 -6.74
CA PHE A 132 -5.24 -35.27 -6.67
C PHE A 132 -4.73 -36.59 -7.30
N PRO A 133 -3.68 -36.54 -8.14
CA PRO A 133 -3.19 -37.74 -8.81
C PRO A 133 -2.50 -38.68 -7.81
N GLU A 134 -2.93 -39.94 -7.72
CA GLU A 134 -2.36 -40.95 -6.81
C GLU A 134 -0.83 -41.12 -6.92
N ARG A 135 -0.27 -40.77 -8.08
CA ARG A 135 1.16 -40.88 -8.37
C ARG A 135 1.66 -39.63 -9.09
N VAL A 136 2.81 -39.13 -8.66
CA VAL A 136 3.46 -37.93 -9.22
C VAL A 136 4.74 -38.32 -9.95
N GLN A 137 4.91 -37.80 -11.17
CA GLN A 137 6.19 -37.75 -11.86
C GLN A 137 6.32 -36.45 -12.67
N VAL A 138 7.21 -35.56 -12.25
CA VAL A 138 7.35 -34.20 -12.81
C VAL A 138 8.81 -33.82 -13.01
N GLY A 139 9.13 -33.08 -14.08
CA GLY A 139 10.48 -32.54 -14.30
C GLY A 139 11.61 -33.58 -14.37
N GLY A 140 11.31 -34.83 -14.77
CA GLY A 140 12.28 -35.94 -14.79
C GLY A 140 12.48 -36.64 -13.45
N SER A 141 11.59 -36.42 -12.47
CA SER A 141 11.67 -37.05 -11.16
C SER A 141 11.54 -38.59 -11.19
N PRO A 142 11.89 -39.27 -10.08
CA PRO A 142 11.33 -40.58 -9.75
C PRO A 142 9.79 -40.56 -9.75
N LEU A 143 9.18 -41.73 -9.84
CA LEU A 143 7.75 -41.90 -9.61
C LEU A 143 7.47 -41.96 -8.10
N TYR A 144 6.66 -41.04 -7.59
CA TYR A 144 6.22 -41.03 -6.19
C TYR A 144 4.76 -41.44 -6.08
N LYS A 145 4.41 -42.22 -5.05
CA LYS A 145 3.03 -42.42 -4.59
C LYS A 145 2.65 -41.23 -3.71
N VAL A 146 1.47 -40.65 -3.91
CA VAL A 146 0.87 -39.73 -2.94
C VAL A 146 0.29 -40.54 -1.78
N GLU A 147 0.62 -40.14 -0.56
CA GLU A 147 0.08 -40.73 0.67
C GLU A 147 -0.66 -39.67 1.48
N ARG A 148 -0.56 -39.70 2.82
CA ARG A 148 -1.31 -38.79 3.70
C ARG A 148 -1.02 -37.32 3.42
N LYS A 149 -2.05 -36.48 3.57
CA LYS A 149 -1.93 -35.02 3.64
C LYS A 149 -1.05 -34.61 4.82
N LEU A 150 -0.25 -33.57 4.61
CA LEU A 150 0.58 -32.89 5.62
C LEU A 150 -0.06 -31.56 6.04
N GLY A 151 -0.71 -30.84 5.11
CA GLY A 151 -1.40 -29.59 5.42
C GLY A 151 -2.13 -28.97 4.22
N LYS A 152 -2.85 -27.87 4.48
CA LYS A 152 -3.40 -26.93 3.49
C LYS A 152 -2.81 -25.55 3.84
N GLY A 153 -2.06 -24.95 2.93
CA GLY A 153 -1.68 -23.53 2.99
C GLY A 153 -2.65 -22.68 2.17
N GLY A 154 -2.45 -21.36 2.14
CA GLY A 154 -3.37 -20.45 1.45
C GLY A 154 -3.45 -20.66 -0.07
N PHE A 155 -2.35 -21.14 -0.68
CA PHE A 155 -2.24 -21.32 -2.13
C PHE A 155 -2.31 -22.79 -2.58
N GLY A 156 -2.30 -23.76 -1.66
CA GLY A 156 -2.19 -25.16 -2.08
C GLY A 156 -2.17 -26.19 -0.96
N GLN A 157 -2.12 -27.46 -1.33
CA GLN A 157 -2.16 -28.60 -0.42
C GLN A 157 -0.84 -29.38 -0.45
N VAL A 158 -0.36 -29.82 0.71
CA VAL A 158 0.92 -30.54 0.85
C VAL A 158 0.65 -31.97 1.30
N PHE A 159 1.29 -32.95 0.67
CA PHE A 159 1.16 -34.39 0.97
C PHE A 159 2.53 -35.04 1.13
N VAL A 160 2.57 -36.21 1.80
CA VAL A 160 3.72 -37.11 1.74
C VAL A 160 3.78 -37.76 0.36
N GLY A 161 4.94 -37.70 -0.29
CA GLY A 161 5.26 -38.53 -1.45
C GLY A 161 6.24 -39.63 -1.07
N ARG A 162 5.96 -40.89 -1.40
CA ARG A 162 6.88 -42.02 -1.19
C ARG A 162 7.36 -42.59 -2.53
N ARG A 163 8.68 -42.71 -2.72
CA ARG A 163 9.28 -43.14 -3.99
C ARG A 163 8.96 -44.60 -4.31
N ILE A 164 8.40 -44.85 -5.50
CA ILE A 164 8.06 -46.19 -5.99
C ILE A 164 9.18 -46.75 -6.88
N SER A 165 9.65 -45.97 -7.86
CA SER A 165 10.65 -46.42 -8.83
C SER A 165 11.34 -45.28 -9.59
N GLY A 166 12.43 -45.60 -10.30
CA GLY A 166 13.05 -44.74 -11.30
C GLY A 166 13.86 -43.56 -10.77
N GLY A 167 14.45 -42.81 -11.70
CA GLY A 167 15.42 -41.74 -11.47
C GLY A 167 16.74 -42.04 -12.20
N ASN A 168 17.27 -41.09 -12.96
CA ASN A 168 18.43 -41.34 -13.82
C ASN A 168 19.73 -41.28 -13.00
N ASP A 169 20.49 -42.38 -12.97
CA ASP A 169 21.45 -42.73 -11.89
C ASP A 169 22.80 -41.97 -11.93
N ARG A 170 22.82 -40.77 -12.53
CA ARG A 170 24.04 -39.97 -12.79
C ARG A 170 23.97 -38.51 -12.35
N SER A 171 22.90 -38.10 -11.65
CA SER A 171 22.76 -36.76 -11.09
C SER A 171 22.09 -36.76 -9.70
N ALA A 172 22.90 -36.93 -8.64
CA ALA A 172 22.63 -36.51 -7.26
C ALA A 172 21.20 -36.74 -6.71
N GLY A 173 20.68 -37.98 -6.75
CA GLY A 173 19.30 -38.28 -6.32
C GLY A 173 19.03 -39.69 -5.77
N ALA A 174 20.08 -40.44 -5.37
CA ALA A 174 19.89 -41.73 -4.70
C ALA A 174 19.42 -41.55 -3.24
N SER A 175 18.57 -42.46 -2.75
CA SER A 175 18.13 -42.57 -1.35
C SER A 175 17.18 -41.50 -0.77
N ILE A 176 16.63 -40.55 -1.54
CA ILE A 176 15.43 -39.82 -1.08
C ILE A 176 14.21 -40.74 -1.26
N LEU A 177 13.75 -41.32 -0.14
CA LEU A 177 12.64 -42.28 -0.06
C LEU A 177 11.28 -41.58 0.14
N GLU A 178 11.26 -40.50 0.92
CA GLU A 178 10.07 -39.69 1.22
C GLU A 178 10.36 -38.22 0.90
N VAL A 179 9.34 -37.51 0.45
CA VAL A 179 9.37 -36.10 0.03
C VAL A 179 8.08 -35.39 0.45
N ALA A 180 8.12 -34.06 0.55
CA ALA A 180 6.91 -33.27 0.55
C ALA A 180 6.50 -32.96 -0.90
N LEU A 181 5.20 -33.13 -1.20
CA LEU A 181 4.59 -32.81 -2.48
C LEU A 181 3.60 -31.65 -2.28
N LYS A 182 3.96 -30.43 -2.70
CA LYS A 182 3.06 -29.27 -2.70
C LYS A 182 2.34 -29.19 -4.05
N PHE A 183 1.01 -29.17 -4.01
CA PHE A 183 0.12 -29.06 -5.17
C PHE A 183 -0.63 -27.73 -5.12
N GLU A 184 -0.68 -27.03 -6.24
CA GLU A 184 -1.44 -25.81 -6.46
C GLU A 184 -2.22 -25.92 -7.77
N HIS A 185 -3.50 -25.57 -7.77
CA HIS A 185 -4.38 -25.80 -8.91
C HIS A 185 -4.21 -24.70 -9.96
N ARG A 186 -4.42 -25.01 -11.24
CA ARG A 186 -4.24 -24.04 -12.33
C ARG A 186 -5.17 -22.82 -12.25
N SER A 187 -6.31 -22.93 -11.57
CA SER A 187 -7.25 -21.82 -11.32
C SER A 187 -7.01 -21.10 -9.98
N SER A 188 -6.02 -21.51 -9.18
CA SER A 188 -5.70 -20.82 -7.92
C SER A 188 -5.24 -19.38 -8.20
N LYS A 189 -5.65 -18.42 -7.35
CA LYS A 189 -5.31 -16.99 -7.50
C LYS A 189 -3.77 -16.83 -7.61
N GLY A 190 -3.29 -16.41 -8.79
CA GLY A 190 -1.87 -16.31 -9.13
C GLY A 190 -1.35 -17.32 -10.17
N CYS A 191 -2.08 -18.39 -10.47
CA CYS A 191 -1.67 -19.46 -11.41
C CYS A 191 -2.20 -19.31 -12.85
N ASN A 192 -3.11 -18.37 -13.10
CA ASN A 192 -3.78 -18.20 -14.39
C ASN A 192 -2.83 -17.94 -15.57
N TYR A 193 -1.66 -17.32 -15.32
CA TYR A 193 -0.68 -16.93 -16.35
C TYR A 193 0.58 -17.82 -16.40
N GLY A 194 0.69 -18.84 -15.55
CA GLY A 194 1.85 -19.72 -15.47
C GLY A 194 2.03 -20.36 -14.10
N PRO A 195 3.20 -20.98 -13.84
CA PRO A 195 3.48 -21.56 -12.52
C PRO A 195 3.54 -20.49 -11.40
N PRO A 196 3.28 -20.88 -10.14
CA PRO A 196 3.22 -19.96 -8.99
C PRO A 196 4.47 -19.09 -8.82
N HIS A 197 4.33 -17.86 -8.32
CA HIS A 197 5.49 -17.00 -8.06
C HIS A 197 6.51 -17.66 -7.11
N GLU A 198 6.04 -18.45 -6.14
CA GLU A 198 6.85 -19.25 -5.22
C GLU A 198 7.94 -20.06 -5.93
N TRP A 199 7.67 -20.58 -7.13
CA TRP A 199 8.64 -21.35 -7.92
C TRP A 199 9.85 -20.51 -8.35
N GLN A 200 9.69 -19.20 -8.52
CA GLN A 200 10.76 -18.26 -8.86
C GLN A 200 11.57 -17.89 -7.62
N VAL A 201 10.90 -17.78 -6.47
CA VAL A 201 11.56 -17.55 -5.18
C VAL A 201 12.44 -18.75 -4.81
N TYR A 202 11.93 -19.98 -4.90
CA TYR A 202 12.72 -21.19 -4.66
C TYR A 202 13.88 -21.39 -5.65
N ASN A 203 13.83 -20.86 -6.88
CA ASN A 203 15.01 -20.85 -7.77
C ASN A 203 16.18 -20.04 -7.18
N THR A 204 15.89 -19.01 -6.36
CA THR A 204 16.88 -18.09 -5.81
C THR A 204 17.30 -18.47 -4.38
N LEU A 205 16.36 -19.03 -3.61
CA LEU A 205 16.51 -19.31 -2.17
C LEU A 205 16.57 -20.80 -1.82
N GLY A 206 16.08 -21.72 -2.65
CA GLY A 206 15.92 -23.14 -2.31
C GLY A 206 17.24 -23.81 -1.91
N GLY A 207 17.24 -24.49 -0.76
CA GLY A 207 18.45 -25.08 -0.18
C GLY A 207 19.46 -24.07 0.39
N SER A 208 19.10 -22.79 0.54
CA SER A 208 19.85 -21.84 1.37
C SER A 208 19.76 -22.24 2.86
N HIS A 209 20.56 -21.58 3.70
CA HIS A 209 20.46 -21.75 5.14
C HIS A 209 19.03 -21.47 5.63
N GLY A 210 18.39 -22.49 6.22
CA GLY A 210 17.01 -22.45 6.71
C GLY A 210 15.91 -22.41 5.65
N VAL A 211 16.18 -22.73 4.39
CA VAL A 211 15.14 -22.83 3.34
C VAL A 211 15.18 -24.23 2.72
N PRO A 212 14.06 -24.98 2.65
CA PRO A 212 14.07 -26.32 2.07
C PRO A 212 14.46 -26.30 0.59
N ARG A 213 14.97 -27.42 0.10
CA ARG A 213 15.28 -27.64 -1.30
C ARG A 213 14.02 -28.11 -2.04
N VAL A 214 13.78 -27.53 -3.22
CA VAL A 214 12.92 -28.13 -4.24
C VAL A 214 13.80 -29.00 -5.13
N HIS A 215 13.53 -30.30 -5.17
CA HIS A 215 14.28 -31.27 -5.98
C HIS A 215 13.79 -31.29 -7.44
N PHE A 216 12.47 -31.29 -7.62
CA PHE A 216 11.80 -31.33 -8.91
C PHE A 216 10.55 -30.44 -8.87
N LYS A 217 10.14 -29.93 -10.03
CA LYS A 217 8.85 -29.26 -10.20
C LYS A 217 8.36 -29.39 -11.63
N GLY A 218 7.04 -29.34 -11.81
CA GLY A 218 6.40 -29.45 -13.10
C GLY A 218 4.88 -29.51 -12.98
N ARG A 219 4.19 -29.68 -14.10
CA ARG A 219 2.73 -29.78 -14.15
C ARG A 219 2.31 -31.21 -14.43
N GLN A 220 1.29 -31.71 -13.72
CA GLN A 220 0.66 -32.99 -14.01
C GLN A 220 -0.85 -32.87 -13.81
N GLY A 221 -1.63 -33.18 -14.84
CA GLY A 221 -3.04 -32.77 -14.90
C GLY A 221 -3.16 -31.26 -14.74
N ASP A 222 -4.13 -30.83 -13.93
CA ASP A 222 -4.41 -29.43 -13.63
C ASP A 222 -3.72 -28.90 -12.35
N TYR A 223 -2.68 -29.60 -11.90
CA TYR A 223 -1.85 -29.18 -10.78
C TYR A 223 -0.44 -28.78 -11.21
N TYR A 224 0.02 -27.65 -10.70
CA TYR A 224 1.43 -27.33 -10.54
C TYR A 224 1.94 -28.03 -9.28
N ILE A 225 3.05 -28.78 -9.41
CA ILE A 225 3.57 -29.63 -8.33
C ILE A 225 5.04 -29.29 -8.06
N MET A 226 5.39 -29.12 -6.78
CA MET A 226 6.78 -29.12 -6.30
C MET A 226 7.07 -30.35 -5.44
N VAL A 227 8.20 -30.98 -5.71
CA VAL A 227 8.79 -32.08 -4.94
C VAL A 227 9.93 -31.51 -4.11
N MET A 228 9.81 -31.51 -2.80
CA MET A 228 10.69 -30.78 -1.87
C MET A 228 11.11 -31.62 -0.65
N ASP A 229 12.15 -31.17 0.06
CA ASP A 229 12.62 -31.77 1.32
C ASP A 229 11.42 -32.02 2.26
N ILE A 230 11.30 -33.24 2.78
CA ILE A 230 10.34 -33.56 3.85
C ILE A 230 10.90 -33.08 5.19
N LEU A 231 10.07 -32.41 6.00
CA LEU A 231 10.45 -31.78 7.26
C LEU A 231 9.72 -32.40 8.46
N GLY A 232 10.09 -31.96 9.67
CA GLY A 232 9.46 -32.30 10.93
C GLY A 232 8.26 -31.39 11.28
N PRO A 233 7.86 -31.34 12.56
CA PRO A 233 6.74 -30.50 13.01
C PRO A 233 7.03 -29.00 12.91
N SER A 234 5.97 -28.20 12.81
CA SER A 234 6.04 -26.74 12.91
C SER A 234 6.20 -26.26 14.35
N LEU A 235 6.62 -25.00 14.55
CA LEU A 235 6.60 -24.38 15.87
C LEU A 235 5.19 -24.26 16.43
N TRP A 236 4.16 -24.21 15.58
CA TRP A 236 2.74 -24.27 15.98
C TRP A 236 2.37 -25.64 16.58
N ASP A 237 2.80 -26.75 15.97
CA ASP A 237 2.57 -28.11 16.48
C ASP A 237 3.30 -28.31 17.82
N ILE A 238 4.54 -27.85 17.92
CA ILE A 238 5.36 -27.92 19.14
C ILE A 238 4.74 -27.06 20.24
N TRP A 239 4.26 -25.85 19.93
CA TRP A 239 3.62 -24.96 20.89
C TRP A 239 2.31 -25.56 21.45
N ASN A 240 1.46 -26.13 20.60
CA ASN A 240 0.23 -26.80 21.04
C ASN A 240 0.52 -28.04 21.90
N THR A 241 1.49 -28.88 21.50
CA THR A 241 1.86 -30.08 22.26
C THR A 241 2.63 -29.78 23.55
N SER A 242 3.26 -28.60 23.66
CA SER A 242 3.97 -28.14 24.87
C SER A 242 3.08 -27.43 25.89
N GLY A 243 1.74 -27.50 25.76
CA GLY A 243 0.81 -26.84 26.68
C GLY A 243 0.66 -25.34 26.46
N GLN A 244 0.83 -24.87 25.21
CA GLN A 244 0.53 -23.50 24.75
C GLN A 244 1.42 -22.39 25.36
N ALA A 245 2.63 -22.76 25.81
CA ALA A 245 3.72 -21.83 26.08
C ALA A 245 5.08 -22.48 25.81
N MET A 246 6.11 -21.69 25.52
CA MET A 246 7.50 -22.13 25.38
C MET A 246 8.42 -21.43 26.39
N SER A 247 9.47 -22.13 26.84
CA SER A 247 10.49 -21.60 27.74
C SER A 247 11.30 -20.47 27.09
N SER A 248 11.85 -19.56 27.91
CA SER A 248 12.65 -18.44 27.41
C SER A 248 13.88 -18.88 26.62
N GLU A 249 14.51 -20.00 26.98
CA GLU A 249 15.63 -20.60 26.22
C GLU A 249 15.17 -21.11 24.85
N MET A 250 14.05 -21.84 24.78
CA MET A 250 13.52 -22.34 23.51
C MET A 250 13.21 -21.19 22.56
N VAL A 251 12.51 -20.17 23.05
CA VAL A 251 12.14 -19.00 22.23
C VAL A 251 13.36 -18.13 21.89
N ALA A 252 14.40 -18.07 22.74
CA ALA A 252 15.66 -17.43 22.40
C ALA A 252 16.43 -18.19 21.30
N CYS A 253 16.44 -19.53 21.33
CA CYS A 253 17.04 -20.34 20.26
C CYS A 253 16.29 -20.17 18.93
N ILE A 254 14.95 -20.13 18.97
CA ILE A 254 14.11 -19.79 17.81
C ILE A 254 14.48 -18.40 17.29
N ALA A 255 14.49 -17.37 18.14
CA ALA A 255 14.79 -15.99 17.74
C ALA A 255 16.14 -15.89 17.01
N VAL A 256 17.19 -16.52 17.57
CA VAL A 256 18.55 -16.48 17.08
C VAL A 256 18.70 -17.16 15.71
N GLU A 257 18.12 -18.35 15.52
CA GLU A 257 18.18 -19.03 14.22
C GLU A 257 17.22 -18.38 13.21
N SER A 258 15.98 -18.01 13.56
CA SER A 258 15.07 -17.26 12.68
C SER A 258 15.69 -15.96 12.15
N LEU A 259 16.42 -15.22 12.98
CA LEU A 259 17.17 -14.02 12.54
C LEU A 259 18.27 -14.35 11.51
N SER A 260 18.92 -15.51 11.63
CA SER A 260 19.92 -16.00 10.67
C SER A 260 19.29 -16.42 9.32
N ILE A 261 18.11 -17.04 9.37
CA ILE A 261 17.35 -17.41 8.18
C ILE A 261 16.85 -16.16 7.44
N LEU A 262 16.26 -15.21 8.16
CA LEU A 262 15.80 -13.93 7.58
C LEU A 262 16.97 -13.10 7.04
N GLU A 263 18.09 -12.99 7.75
CA GLU A 263 19.30 -12.31 7.22
C GLU A 263 19.75 -12.92 5.88
N LYS A 264 19.73 -14.25 5.75
CA LYS A 264 20.11 -14.93 4.50
C LYS A 264 19.09 -14.76 3.37
N MET A 265 17.79 -14.71 3.67
CA MET A 265 16.73 -14.39 2.72
C MET A 265 16.82 -12.93 2.26
N HIS A 266 17.00 -12.00 3.20
CA HIS A 266 17.10 -10.57 2.93
C HIS A 266 18.38 -10.25 2.16
N ALA A 267 19.52 -10.87 2.49
CA ALA A 267 20.77 -10.75 1.73
C ALA A 267 20.64 -11.21 0.26
N LYS A 268 19.67 -12.07 -0.07
CA LYS A 268 19.31 -12.47 -1.44
C LYS A 268 18.36 -11.51 -2.16
N GLY A 269 17.80 -10.52 -1.45
CA GLY A 269 16.92 -9.48 -2.00
C GLY A 269 15.42 -9.72 -1.81
N TYR A 270 15.05 -10.72 -1.01
CA TYR A 270 13.65 -11.11 -0.74
C TYR A 270 13.25 -10.84 0.71
N VAL A 271 11.97 -10.55 0.91
CA VAL A 271 11.24 -10.61 2.19
C VAL A 271 10.20 -11.73 2.12
N HIS A 272 9.80 -12.28 3.26
CA HIS A 272 8.87 -13.40 3.36
C HIS A 272 7.40 -12.98 3.32
N GLY A 273 7.05 -11.89 4.04
CA GLY A 273 5.69 -11.36 4.11
C GLY A 273 4.68 -12.18 4.93
N ASP A 274 5.10 -13.28 5.56
CA ASP A 274 4.23 -14.15 6.37
C ASP A 274 5.02 -14.95 7.43
N VAL A 275 5.81 -14.24 8.25
CA VAL A 275 6.60 -14.85 9.33
C VAL A 275 5.69 -15.21 10.50
N LYS A 276 5.54 -16.52 10.76
CA LYS A 276 4.60 -17.07 11.76
C LYS A 276 5.01 -18.48 12.26
N PRO A 277 4.51 -18.96 13.42
CA PRO A 277 4.82 -20.29 13.96
C PRO A 277 4.57 -21.47 13.01
N GLU A 278 3.55 -21.36 12.17
CA GLU A 278 3.11 -22.40 11.24
C GLU A 278 4.10 -22.56 10.06
N ASN A 279 4.79 -21.49 9.68
CA ASN A 279 5.76 -21.46 8.57
C ASN A 279 7.20 -21.79 9.02
N PHE A 280 7.46 -21.91 10.32
CA PHE A 280 8.74 -22.38 10.84
C PHE A 280 8.66 -23.86 11.23
N LEU A 281 9.42 -24.72 10.56
CA LEU A 281 9.46 -26.17 10.79
C LEU A 281 10.83 -26.62 11.27
N LEU A 282 10.87 -27.66 12.10
CA LEU A 282 12.10 -28.40 12.40
C LEU A 282 12.46 -29.37 11.25
N GLY A 283 13.70 -29.82 11.20
CA GLY A 283 14.07 -30.98 10.38
C GLY A 283 13.41 -32.28 10.88
N GLN A 284 13.54 -33.36 10.10
CA GLN A 284 12.91 -34.64 10.45
C GLN A 284 13.42 -35.18 11.81
N PRO A 285 12.54 -35.64 12.71
CA PRO A 285 12.93 -36.30 13.96
C PRO A 285 13.84 -37.51 13.73
N SER A 286 14.72 -37.81 14.69
CA SER A 286 15.69 -38.91 14.61
C SER A 286 16.69 -38.78 13.46
N THR A 287 16.97 -37.55 13.01
CA THR A 287 17.99 -37.24 12.00
C THR A 287 18.96 -36.18 12.51
N SER A 288 20.13 -36.07 11.88
CA SER A 288 21.10 -34.99 12.16
C SER A 288 20.60 -33.58 11.81
N GLN A 289 19.36 -33.43 11.33
CA GLN A 289 18.70 -32.13 11.10
C GLN A 289 17.53 -31.88 12.06
N GLU A 290 17.21 -32.77 13.01
CA GLU A 290 16.03 -32.64 13.88
C GLU A 290 15.97 -31.32 14.67
N LYS A 291 17.13 -30.82 15.13
CA LYS A 291 17.23 -29.54 15.87
C LYS A 291 17.31 -28.30 14.96
N LYS A 292 17.36 -28.46 13.64
CA LYS A 292 17.57 -27.36 12.69
C LYS A 292 16.25 -26.73 12.29
N LEU A 293 16.18 -25.40 12.32
CA LEU A 293 15.00 -24.65 11.90
C LEU A 293 15.01 -24.39 10.38
N PHE A 294 13.83 -24.41 9.79
CA PHE A 294 13.56 -24.08 8.39
C PHE A 294 12.34 -23.15 8.31
N LEU A 295 12.32 -22.28 7.31
CA LEU A 295 11.23 -21.36 6.99
C LEU A 295 10.65 -21.75 5.62
N VAL A 296 9.32 -21.90 5.56
CA VAL A 296 8.58 -22.48 4.43
C VAL A 296 7.40 -21.61 3.99
N ASP A 297 6.77 -21.99 2.88
CA ASP A 297 5.67 -21.29 2.19
C ASP A 297 6.04 -19.88 1.70
N LEU A 298 6.78 -19.83 0.60
CA LEU A 298 7.30 -18.59 0.02
C LEU A 298 6.30 -17.92 -0.95
N GLY A 299 5.01 -18.27 -0.85
CA GLY A 299 3.95 -17.77 -1.75
C GLY A 299 3.72 -16.26 -1.66
N LEU A 300 3.90 -15.68 -0.46
CA LEU A 300 3.81 -14.24 -0.22
C LEU A 300 5.16 -13.50 -0.28
N ALA A 301 6.25 -14.21 -0.58
CA ALA A 301 7.58 -13.62 -0.61
C ALA A 301 7.74 -12.65 -1.79
N THR A 302 8.27 -11.45 -1.51
CA THR A 302 8.42 -10.36 -2.48
C THR A 302 9.85 -9.81 -2.45
N LYS A 303 10.22 -8.99 -3.45
CA LYS A 303 11.54 -8.36 -3.51
C LYS A 303 11.53 -7.02 -2.78
N TRP A 304 12.51 -6.78 -1.91
CA TRP A 304 12.74 -5.48 -1.27
C TRP A 304 13.78 -4.63 -2.00
N ARG A 305 14.52 -5.21 -2.96
CA ARG A 305 15.45 -4.49 -3.84
C ARG A 305 15.39 -5.00 -5.28
N GLU A 306 15.83 -4.16 -6.21
CA GLU A 306 15.84 -4.49 -7.63
C GLU A 306 16.82 -5.62 -8.00
N GLY A 307 16.54 -6.28 -9.13
CA GLY A 307 17.38 -7.34 -9.71
C GLY A 307 18.58 -6.84 -10.52
N GLY A 308 19.06 -5.62 -10.25
CA GLY A 308 20.16 -4.96 -10.96
C GLY A 308 21.41 -4.78 -10.09
N GLY A 309 22.56 -4.57 -10.73
CA GLY A 309 23.85 -4.36 -10.04
C GLY A 309 23.95 -3.09 -9.18
N SER A 310 22.94 -2.22 -9.23
CA SER A 310 22.77 -1.06 -8.33
C SER A 310 22.42 -1.46 -6.89
N GLY A 311 21.73 -2.60 -6.70
CA GLY A 311 21.26 -3.05 -5.39
C GLY A 311 20.21 -2.16 -4.73
N GLN A 312 19.58 -1.26 -5.50
CA GLN A 312 18.68 -0.21 -5.01
C GLN A 312 17.39 -0.79 -4.40
N HIS A 313 16.95 -0.20 -3.29
CA HIS A 313 15.69 -0.55 -2.62
C HIS A 313 14.50 -0.32 -3.54
N VAL A 314 13.45 -1.15 -3.43
CA VAL A 314 12.19 -0.91 -4.16
C VAL A 314 11.53 0.39 -3.68
N GLU A 315 10.78 1.03 -4.57
CA GLU A 315 10.05 2.26 -4.27
C GLU A 315 8.95 2.03 -3.21
N TYR A 316 8.67 3.09 -2.46
CA TYR A 316 7.63 3.10 -1.43
C TYR A 316 6.28 3.46 -2.04
N ASP A 317 5.29 2.59 -1.86
CA ASP A 317 3.89 2.79 -2.23
C ASP A 317 2.97 2.44 -1.04
N GLN A 318 1.71 2.89 -1.10
CA GLN A 318 0.67 2.52 -0.15
C GLN A 318 -0.65 2.27 -0.87
N ARG A 319 -1.20 1.07 -0.67
CA ARG A 319 -2.46 0.58 -1.25
C ARG A 319 -3.34 0.03 -0.12
N PRO A 320 -4.17 0.89 0.53
CA PRO A 320 -4.90 0.52 1.76
C PRO A 320 -5.85 -0.68 1.65
N ASP A 321 -6.25 -1.05 0.44
CA ASP A 321 -6.97 -2.28 0.08
C ASP A 321 -6.09 -3.54 0.20
N MET A 322 -4.84 -3.47 -0.24
CA MET A 322 -3.97 -4.63 -0.44
C MET A 322 -3.27 -5.12 0.85
N PHE A 323 -4.04 -5.65 1.80
CA PHE A 323 -3.48 -6.41 2.91
C PHE A 323 -2.90 -7.77 2.47
N ARG A 324 -1.81 -8.22 3.11
CA ARG A 324 -1.19 -9.56 2.90
C ARG A 324 -0.59 -10.11 4.18
N GLY A 325 -0.53 -11.45 4.26
CA GLY A 325 0.04 -12.18 5.39
C GLY A 325 -0.95 -12.45 6.53
N THR A 326 -0.52 -13.17 7.56
CA THR A 326 -1.41 -13.62 8.63
C THR A 326 -1.70 -12.49 9.63
N VAL A 327 -2.95 -12.00 9.66
CA VAL A 327 -3.45 -10.88 10.51
C VAL A 327 -2.89 -10.86 11.94
N ARG A 328 -2.79 -12.03 12.60
CA ARG A 328 -2.27 -12.13 13.97
C ARG A 328 -0.82 -11.65 14.08
N TYR A 329 0.03 -11.96 13.10
CA TYR A 329 1.49 -11.78 13.15
C TYR A 329 2.01 -10.68 12.21
N ALA A 330 1.28 -10.26 11.18
CA ALA A 330 1.72 -9.25 10.21
C ALA A 330 2.12 -7.90 10.86
N SER A 331 3.00 -7.14 10.20
CA SER A 331 3.39 -5.81 10.69
C SER A 331 2.24 -4.80 10.62
N ALA A 332 2.32 -3.72 11.41
CA ALA A 332 1.38 -2.60 11.28
C ALA A 332 1.47 -1.89 9.92
N HIS A 333 2.61 -1.98 9.21
CA HIS A 333 2.73 -1.42 7.85
C HIS A 333 2.02 -2.29 6.80
N ALA A 334 2.05 -3.62 6.94
CA ALA A 334 1.30 -4.54 6.09
C ALA A 334 -0.22 -4.32 6.24
N HIS A 335 -0.72 -4.09 7.46
CA HIS A 335 -2.11 -3.68 7.71
C HIS A 335 -2.50 -2.32 7.12
N LEU A 336 -1.51 -1.44 6.88
CA LEU A 336 -1.71 -0.17 6.20
C LEU A 336 -1.52 -0.30 4.67
N GLY A 337 -1.31 -1.50 4.14
CA GLY A 337 -1.12 -1.72 2.70
C GLY A 337 0.15 -1.10 2.12
N ARG A 338 1.16 -0.83 2.96
CA ARG A 338 2.45 -0.26 2.53
C ARG A 338 3.32 -1.33 1.87
N THR A 339 4.18 -0.93 0.93
CA THR A 339 5.18 -1.83 0.33
C THR A 339 5.95 -2.60 1.41
N ALA A 340 6.02 -3.93 1.27
CA ALA A 340 6.70 -4.79 2.23
C ALA A 340 8.23 -4.61 2.19
N SER A 341 8.85 -4.66 3.37
CA SER A 341 10.27 -4.37 3.56
C SER A 341 10.87 -5.17 4.72
N ARG A 342 12.19 -5.09 4.91
CA ARG A 342 12.92 -5.96 5.85
C ARG A 342 12.51 -5.77 7.31
N ARG A 343 11.95 -4.61 7.67
CA ARG A 343 11.38 -4.36 9.01
C ARG A 343 10.12 -5.18 9.28
N ASP A 344 9.37 -5.53 8.25
CA ASP A 344 8.05 -6.14 8.38
C ASP A 344 8.14 -7.62 8.79
N ASP A 345 9.08 -8.36 8.22
CA ASP A 345 9.41 -9.73 8.66
C ASP A 345 10.00 -9.75 10.08
N LEU A 346 10.76 -8.72 10.47
CA LEU A 346 11.36 -8.60 11.80
C LEU A 346 10.35 -8.20 12.88
N GLU A 347 9.41 -7.32 12.56
CA GLU A 347 8.25 -7.02 13.40
C GLU A 347 7.35 -8.25 13.56
N SER A 348 7.10 -8.97 12.46
CA SER A 348 6.29 -10.19 12.47
C SER A 348 6.97 -11.32 13.26
N LEU A 349 8.31 -11.40 13.22
CA LEU A 349 9.10 -12.27 14.09
C LEU A 349 8.95 -11.84 15.57
N ALA A 350 8.97 -10.55 15.90
CA ALA A 350 8.78 -10.09 17.27
C ALA A 350 7.41 -10.50 17.84
N TYR A 351 6.32 -10.32 17.08
CA TYR A 351 4.99 -10.79 17.48
C TYR A 351 4.91 -12.33 17.56
N THR A 352 5.58 -13.06 16.65
CA THR A 352 5.69 -14.52 16.67
C THR A 352 6.38 -15.03 17.94
N LEU A 353 7.53 -14.47 18.30
CA LEU A 353 8.30 -14.86 19.49
C LEU A 353 7.53 -14.55 20.78
N ILE A 354 6.88 -13.39 20.86
CA ILE A 354 6.05 -13.01 22.01
C ILE A 354 4.82 -13.92 22.12
N PHE A 355 4.20 -14.31 21.01
CA PHE A 355 3.12 -15.28 20.99
C PHE A 355 3.58 -16.65 21.51
N LEU A 356 4.69 -17.20 21.00
CA LEU A 356 5.21 -18.51 21.43
C LEU A 356 5.54 -18.54 22.92
N HIS A 357 6.01 -17.42 23.49
CA HIS A 357 6.33 -17.32 24.92
C HIS A 357 5.10 -17.06 25.81
N ARG A 358 4.17 -16.18 25.40
CA ARG A 358 2.99 -15.76 26.21
C ARG A 358 1.69 -16.53 25.93
N GLY A 359 1.67 -17.35 24.89
CA GLY A 359 0.50 -18.06 24.36
C GLY A 359 -0.59 -17.19 23.72
N ARG A 360 -0.49 -15.85 23.79
CA ARG A 360 -1.47 -14.92 23.20
C ARG A 360 -0.92 -13.51 22.97
N LEU A 361 -1.57 -12.79 22.04
CA LEU A 361 -1.33 -11.38 21.72
C LEU A 361 -2.57 -10.51 22.01
N PRO A 362 -2.44 -9.23 22.38
CA PRO A 362 -3.56 -8.36 22.80
C PRO A 362 -4.61 -7.99 21.73
N TRP A 363 -4.51 -8.55 20.53
CA TRP A 363 -5.36 -8.28 19.36
C TRP A 363 -5.95 -9.55 18.72
N GLN A 364 -5.97 -10.67 19.44
CA GLN A 364 -6.79 -11.82 19.07
C GLN A 364 -8.26 -11.59 19.45
N GLY A 365 -9.18 -12.21 18.70
CA GLY A 365 -10.63 -12.14 18.96
C GLY A 365 -11.42 -11.10 18.14
N TYR A 366 -10.76 -10.30 17.30
CA TYR A 366 -11.47 -9.44 16.34
C TYR A 366 -12.02 -10.26 15.16
N GLN A 367 -13.24 -9.93 14.73
CA GLN A 367 -14.04 -10.58 13.69
C GLN A 367 -14.72 -9.51 12.80
N GLY A 368 -15.31 -9.92 11.69
CA GLY A 368 -15.82 -9.01 10.65
C GLY A 368 -14.69 -8.35 9.83
N ASP A 369 -15.07 -7.54 8.86
CA ASP A 369 -14.20 -7.16 7.74
C ASP A 369 -13.23 -6.04 8.16
N ASN A 370 -13.68 -5.19 9.09
CA ASN A 370 -12.85 -4.22 9.80
C ASN A 370 -11.81 -4.85 10.77
N LYS A 371 -11.75 -6.18 10.91
CA LYS A 371 -10.76 -6.93 11.73
C LYS A 371 -9.32 -6.49 11.45
N SER A 372 -8.94 -6.27 10.19
CA SER A 372 -7.58 -5.83 9.84
C SER A 372 -7.27 -4.43 10.42
N PHE A 373 -8.22 -3.49 10.27
CA PHE A 373 -8.14 -2.14 10.83
C PHE A 373 -8.09 -2.16 12.37
N LEU A 374 -8.97 -2.93 13.03
CA LEU A 374 -9.01 -3.03 14.49
C LEU A 374 -7.73 -3.65 15.07
N VAL A 375 -7.20 -4.69 14.42
CA VAL A 375 -5.92 -5.30 14.79
C VAL A 375 -4.77 -4.30 14.62
N CYS A 376 -4.72 -3.54 13.53
CA CYS A 376 -3.70 -2.51 13.31
C CYS A 376 -3.75 -1.41 14.37
N LYS A 377 -4.94 -0.85 14.60
CA LYS A 377 -5.22 0.15 15.64
C LYS A 377 -4.76 -0.35 17.02
N LYS A 378 -5.03 -1.62 17.34
CA LYS A 378 -4.63 -2.26 18.60
C LYS A 378 -3.12 -2.50 18.68
N LYS A 379 -2.46 -2.95 17.60
CA LYS A 379 -1.00 -3.11 17.52
C LYS A 379 -0.30 -1.77 17.78
N MET A 380 -0.65 -0.73 17.03
CA MET A 380 0.01 0.58 17.12
C MET A 380 -0.21 1.28 18.47
N ALA A 381 -1.36 1.05 19.12
CA ALA A 381 -1.66 1.55 20.47
C ALA A 381 -1.05 0.71 21.62
N THR A 382 -0.45 -0.45 21.34
CA THR A 382 0.17 -1.31 22.37
C THR A 382 1.66 -0.99 22.47
N SER A 383 2.12 -0.56 23.65
CA SER A 383 3.54 -0.27 23.89
C SER A 383 4.39 -1.55 24.05
N PRO A 384 5.70 -1.50 23.75
CA PRO A 384 6.62 -2.60 24.08
C PRO A 384 6.65 -2.94 25.58
N ASP A 385 6.55 -1.94 26.46
CA ASP A 385 6.37 -2.15 27.91
C ASP A 385 5.12 -3.02 28.20
N MET A 386 3.99 -2.76 27.55
CA MET A 386 2.73 -3.51 27.74
C MET A 386 2.78 -4.90 27.10
N LEU A 387 3.34 -5.02 25.90
CA LEU A 387 3.39 -6.29 25.16
C LEU A 387 4.42 -7.26 25.72
N CYS A 388 5.49 -6.77 26.33
CA CYS A 388 6.57 -7.59 26.91
C CYS A 388 6.57 -7.62 28.45
N CYS A 389 5.50 -7.19 29.13
CA CYS A 389 5.45 -7.08 30.60
C CYS A 389 5.70 -8.37 31.40
N PHE A 390 5.62 -9.54 30.77
CA PHE A 390 5.98 -10.84 31.36
C PHE A 390 7.03 -11.60 30.52
N CYS A 391 7.76 -10.90 29.65
CA CYS A 391 8.86 -11.46 28.86
C CYS A 391 10.21 -11.01 29.43
N PRO A 392 11.29 -11.80 29.26
CA PRO A 392 12.66 -11.32 29.50
C PRO A 392 12.99 -10.04 28.70
N ALA A 393 13.88 -9.21 29.24
CA ALA A 393 14.23 -7.90 28.65
C ALA A 393 14.63 -7.92 27.16
N PRO A 394 15.33 -8.94 26.62
CA PRO A 394 15.64 -9.04 25.19
C PRO A 394 14.43 -8.97 24.26
N PHE A 395 13.26 -9.49 24.67
CA PHE A 395 12.04 -9.43 23.86
C PHE A 395 11.55 -7.98 23.70
N LYS A 396 11.58 -7.21 24.78
CA LYS A 396 11.21 -5.80 24.77
C LYS A 396 12.20 -5.01 23.90
N GLN A 397 13.50 -5.21 24.12
CA GLN A 397 14.56 -4.52 23.38
C GLN A 397 14.51 -4.83 21.88
N PHE A 398 14.24 -6.09 21.50
CA PHE A 398 14.06 -6.50 20.11
C PHE A 398 12.86 -5.79 19.48
N LEU A 399 11.70 -5.83 20.15
CA LEU A 399 10.48 -5.17 19.71
C LEU A 399 10.65 -3.66 19.57
N GLU A 400 11.27 -2.99 20.55
CA GLU A 400 11.56 -1.55 20.53
C GLU A 400 12.41 -1.13 19.33
N ILE A 401 13.36 -1.96 18.90
CA ILE A 401 14.19 -1.68 17.73
C ILE A 401 13.37 -1.87 16.44
N VAL A 402 12.69 -3.01 16.25
CA VAL A 402 12.06 -3.34 14.96
C VAL A 402 10.86 -2.45 14.61
N VAL A 403 10.03 -2.05 15.58
CA VAL A 403 8.85 -1.19 15.31
C VAL A 403 9.20 0.26 14.98
N ASN A 404 10.48 0.65 15.15
CA ASN A 404 11.00 2.00 14.87
C ASN A 404 11.90 2.05 13.60
N MET A 405 12.12 0.92 12.91
CA MET A 405 12.93 0.89 11.69
C MET A 405 12.27 1.65 10.52
N LYS A 406 13.08 2.34 9.72
CA LYS A 406 12.64 2.94 8.44
C LYS A 406 12.46 1.88 7.36
N PHE A 407 11.67 2.20 6.33
CA PHE A 407 11.36 1.31 5.20
C PHE A 407 12.62 0.73 4.52
N ASP A 408 13.61 1.58 4.28
CA ASP A 408 14.86 1.30 3.59
C ASP A 408 16.03 0.95 4.53
N GLU A 409 15.81 0.87 5.85
CA GLU A 409 16.85 0.63 6.84
C GLU A 409 17.52 -0.74 6.67
N GLU A 410 18.84 -0.80 6.82
CA GLU A 410 19.62 -2.04 6.83
C GLU A 410 19.65 -2.63 8.24
N PRO A 411 18.95 -3.75 8.52
CA PRO A 411 18.83 -4.23 9.89
C PRO A 411 20.16 -4.76 10.43
N ASN A 412 20.55 -4.32 11.62
CA ASN A 412 21.76 -4.82 12.27
C ASN A 412 21.50 -6.19 12.94
N TYR A 413 21.40 -7.25 12.13
CA TYR A 413 21.15 -8.63 12.58
C TYR A 413 22.11 -9.08 13.70
N GLY A 414 23.37 -8.65 13.67
CA GLY A 414 24.33 -8.93 14.74
C GLY A 414 23.93 -8.33 16.09
N LYS A 415 23.42 -7.09 16.11
CA LYS A 415 22.83 -6.50 17.32
C LYS A 415 21.58 -7.27 17.75
N LEU A 416 20.66 -7.56 16.83
CA LEU A 416 19.38 -8.25 17.13
C LEU A 416 19.62 -9.64 17.72
N VAL A 417 20.54 -10.43 17.14
CA VAL A 417 20.98 -11.73 17.66
C VAL A 417 21.67 -11.59 19.03
N SER A 418 22.46 -10.53 19.25
CA SER A 418 23.17 -10.35 20.52
C SER A 418 22.25 -10.16 21.73
N LEU A 419 21.04 -9.61 21.55
CA LEU A 419 20.06 -9.42 22.63
C LEU A 419 19.71 -10.75 23.32
N PHE A 420 19.57 -11.83 22.55
CA PHE A 420 19.10 -13.11 23.05
C PHE A 420 20.22 -14.02 23.60
N GLN A 421 21.50 -13.62 23.51
CA GLN A 421 22.64 -14.48 23.87
C GLN A 421 22.62 -14.93 25.33
N GLU A 422 22.23 -14.05 26.26
CA GLU A 422 22.14 -14.35 27.70
C GLU A 422 21.01 -15.33 28.05
N LEU A 423 20.09 -15.59 27.12
CA LEU A 423 18.99 -16.55 27.28
C LEU A 423 19.28 -17.91 26.62
N LEU A 424 20.44 -18.08 25.97
CA LEU A 424 20.85 -19.35 25.37
C LEU A 424 21.61 -20.19 26.41
N GLY A 425 21.27 -21.46 26.57
CA GLY A 425 22.01 -22.37 27.46
C GLY A 425 23.50 -22.43 27.10
N GLU A 426 24.35 -22.49 28.14
CA GLU A 426 25.81 -22.35 28.03
C GLU A 426 26.46 -23.35 27.05
N ASN A 427 25.92 -24.57 27.00
CA ASN A 427 26.40 -25.66 26.15
C ASN A 427 25.55 -25.77 24.86
N PRO A 428 26.09 -25.47 23.66
CA PRO A 428 25.34 -25.53 22.41
C PRO A 428 24.78 -26.91 22.05
N ALA A 429 25.39 -28.02 22.50
CA ALA A 429 24.95 -29.37 22.12
C ALA A 429 23.60 -29.77 22.76
N ILE A 430 23.32 -29.28 23.97
CA ILE A 430 22.09 -29.59 24.70
C ILE A 430 20.91 -28.68 24.34
N ARG A 431 21.16 -27.53 23.69
CA ARG A 431 20.11 -26.58 23.26
C ARG A 431 19.00 -27.29 22.47
N PRO A 432 17.74 -26.86 22.58
CA PRO A 432 16.62 -27.50 21.89
C PRO A 432 16.68 -27.29 20.37
N ILE A 433 17.24 -26.17 19.91
CA ILE A 433 17.41 -25.83 18.50
C ILE A 433 18.88 -25.49 18.21
N ASN A 434 19.37 -25.90 17.04
CA ASN A 434 20.69 -25.55 16.55
C ASN A 434 20.74 -24.06 16.19
N THR A 435 21.75 -23.36 16.69
CA THR A 435 21.98 -21.92 16.54
C THR A 435 23.33 -21.61 15.85
N GLU A 436 23.93 -22.60 15.17
CA GLU A 436 25.17 -22.48 14.41
C GLU A 436 25.08 -21.49 13.24
N GLY A 437 23.90 -21.28 12.64
CA GLY A 437 23.70 -20.30 11.58
C GLY A 437 24.11 -18.90 12.03
N ALA A 438 23.56 -18.49 13.18
CA ALA A 438 23.78 -17.19 13.79
C ALA A 438 25.23 -16.95 14.25
N GLN A 439 26.04 -17.99 14.51
CA GLN A 439 27.44 -17.83 14.96
C GLN A 439 28.24 -16.94 14.00
N LYS A 440 28.04 -17.08 12.69
CA LYS A 440 28.72 -16.28 11.67
C LYS A 440 28.37 -14.79 11.76
N ILE A 441 27.15 -14.46 12.17
CA ILE A 441 26.68 -13.09 12.40
C ILE A 441 27.32 -12.54 13.69
N ILE A 442 27.40 -13.36 14.74
CA ILE A 442 28.04 -13.01 16.01
C ILE A 442 29.54 -12.70 15.82
N PHE A 443 30.27 -13.50 15.04
CA PHE A 443 31.69 -13.25 14.75
C PHE A 443 31.94 -11.94 13.97
N GLN A 444 31.01 -11.49 13.12
CA GLN A 444 31.10 -10.19 12.45
C GLN A 444 30.99 -9.00 13.43
N VAL A 445 30.19 -9.14 14.50
CA VAL A 445 30.18 -8.18 15.62
C VAL A 445 31.48 -8.27 16.42
N GLY A 446 31.99 -9.50 16.63
CA GLY A 446 33.26 -9.75 17.34
C GLY A 446 34.45 -9.02 16.73
N GLN A 447 34.64 -9.06 15.41
CA GLN A 447 35.72 -8.32 14.74
C GLN A 447 35.54 -6.80 14.74
N LYS A 448 34.34 -6.28 15.01
CA LYS A 448 34.09 -4.85 15.24
C LYS A 448 34.30 -4.42 16.70
N ARG A 449 34.82 -5.27 17.60
CA ARG A 449 35.26 -4.87 18.96
C ARG A 449 36.57 -4.05 18.99
N GLY A 450 36.70 -3.10 18.05
CA GLY A 450 37.63 -1.99 18.14
C GLY A 450 37.15 -0.95 19.15
N ARG A 451 37.13 -1.32 20.43
CA ARG A 451 36.89 -0.45 21.60
C ARG A 451 35.67 0.49 21.49
N LEU A 452 34.48 -0.06 21.24
CA LEU A 452 33.26 0.58 21.73
C LEU A 452 33.25 0.49 23.26
N SER A 453 33.59 1.58 23.92
CA SER A 453 33.27 1.79 25.33
C SER A 453 31.75 1.81 25.51
N ILE A 454 31.28 1.25 26.63
CA ILE A 454 30.03 1.74 27.23
C ILE A 454 30.39 3.10 27.83
N GLY A 455 30.35 4.12 26.98
CA GLY A 455 30.69 5.51 27.29
C GLY A 455 29.43 6.36 27.16
N GLU A 456 29.30 7.34 28.05
CA GLU A 456 28.15 8.23 28.15
C GLU A 456 28.25 9.33 27.07
N GLU A 457 27.81 9.04 25.85
CA GLU A 457 27.73 10.03 24.76
C GLU A 457 26.30 10.58 24.61
N GLU A 458 26.07 11.66 25.36
CA GLU A 458 25.01 12.68 25.30
C GLU A 458 23.53 12.29 25.52
N GLU A 459 22.85 13.15 26.28
CA GLU A 459 21.43 13.05 26.63
C GLU A 459 20.53 13.50 25.47
N ASP A 460 19.91 12.54 24.76
CA ASP A 460 18.49 12.68 24.42
C ASP A 460 17.77 11.48 25.02
N ALA A 461 16.98 11.73 26.06
CA ALA A 461 16.39 10.68 26.88
C ALA A 461 15.58 9.69 26.03
N PRO A 462 15.52 8.39 26.38
CA PRO A 462 14.71 7.40 25.66
C PRO A 462 13.22 7.70 25.83
N ARG A 463 12.72 8.67 25.06
CA ARG A 463 11.30 8.99 24.95
C ARG A 463 10.59 7.70 24.59
N LYS A 464 9.65 7.28 25.43
CA LYS A 464 8.90 6.03 25.26
C LYS A 464 7.99 6.13 24.03
N LYS A 465 8.57 5.90 22.85
CA LYS A 465 7.88 5.89 21.55
C LYS A 465 7.02 4.64 21.42
N VAL A 466 5.88 4.68 22.11
CA VAL A 466 4.70 3.91 21.69
C VAL A 466 4.36 4.39 20.27
N ARG A 467 3.99 3.47 19.37
CA ARG A 467 3.88 3.77 17.93
C ARG A 467 2.76 4.79 17.66
N LEU A 468 1.62 4.63 18.32
CA LEU A 468 0.83 5.78 18.78
C LEU A 468 1.46 6.34 20.06
N GLY A 469 2.09 7.51 19.97
CA GLY A 469 2.25 8.41 21.12
C GLY A 469 0.89 8.88 21.64
N VAL A 470 0.89 9.90 22.52
CA VAL A 470 -0.37 10.37 23.13
C VAL A 470 -1.34 10.85 22.03
N PRO A 471 -2.59 10.34 21.98
CA PRO A 471 -3.57 10.77 20.99
C PRO A 471 -3.82 12.29 21.09
N ALA A 472 -3.55 13.00 20.00
CA ALA A 472 -3.65 14.46 19.96
C ALA A 472 -4.43 14.90 18.73
N THR A 473 -5.63 15.46 18.93
CA THR A 473 -6.31 16.17 17.84
C THR A 473 -5.58 17.48 17.57
N GLN A 474 -5.14 17.68 16.32
CA GLN A 474 -4.36 18.85 15.91
C GLN A 474 -4.86 19.37 14.57
N TRP A 475 -4.67 20.67 14.35
CA TRP A 475 -4.75 21.28 13.03
C TRP A 475 -3.56 20.82 12.20
N ILE A 476 -3.83 20.27 11.02
CA ILE A 476 -2.84 20.01 9.98
C ILE A 476 -2.99 21.15 8.97
N SER A 477 -2.00 22.03 8.90
CA SER A 477 -1.97 23.16 7.98
C SER A 477 -0.91 22.98 6.92
N ILE A 478 -1.31 23.13 5.65
CA ILE A 478 -0.43 23.06 4.49
C ILE A 478 -0.30 24.44 3.88
N TYR A 479 0.95 24.89 3.74
CA TYR A 479 1.30 26.17 3.12
C TYR A 479 2.03 25.91 1.80
N ASN A 480 1.60 26.57 0.74
CA ASN A 480 2.29 26.54 -0.56
C ASN A 480 2.83 27.94 -0.86
N ALA A 481 4.01 28.03 -1.48
CA ALA A 481 4.50 29.27 -2.03
C ALA A 481 3.62 29.74 -3.20
N ARG A 482 3.34 31.05 -3.26
CA ARG A 482 2.58 31.69 -4.34
C ARG A 482 3.15 33.08 -4.63
N GLN A 483 2.76 33.66 -5.75
CA GLN A 483 2.93 35.10 -5.97
C GLN A 483 2.17 35.89 -4.89
N PRO A 484 2.64 37.09 -4.49
CA PRO A 484 2.00 37.88 -3.43
C PRO A 484 0.51 38.14 -3.70
N MET A 485 -0.35 37.64 -2.82
CA MET A 485 -1.81 37.73 -2.94
C MET A 485 -2.48 38.12 -1.61
N LYS A 486 -3.69 38.67 -1.69
CA LYS A 486 -4.55 38.95 -0.53
C LYS A 486 -5.20 37.63 -0.08
N GLN A 487 -4.90 37.17 1.13
CA GLN A 487 -5.56 36.05 1.81
C GLN A 487 -6.13 36.52 3.15
N ARG A 488 -7.25 35.92 3.57
CA ARG A 488 -7.96 36.14 4.83
C ARG A 488 -8.29 34.78 5.43
N TYR A 489 -8.23 34.68 6.75
CA TYR A 489 -8.73 33.52 7.48
C TYR A 489 -9.74 33.96 8.56
N HIS A 490 -10.73 33.12 8.79
CA HIS A 490 -11.59 33.14 9.97
C HIS A 490 -11.59 31.74 10.59
N TYR A 491 -11.69 31.66 11.91
CA TYR A 491 -11.69 30.39 12.65
C TYR A 491 -12.53 30.56 13.93
N ASN A 492 -12.95 29.45 14.52
CA ASN A 492 -13.93 29.42 15.61
C ASN A 492 -15.26 30.13 15.22
N VAL A 493 -15.64 30.05 13.94
CA VAL A 493 -16.87 30.66 13.43
C VAL A 493 -18.06 29.74 13.73
N ALA A 494 -19.06 30.27 14.42
CA ALA A 494 -20.35 29.58 14.60
C ALA A 494 -21.29 29.88 13.42
N ASP A 495 -22.20 28.95 13.14
CA ASP A 495 -23.18 28.96 12.05
C ASP A 495 -23.83 30.33 11.80
N SER A 496 -24.33 30.97 12.86
CA SER A 496 -25.02 32.28 12.82
C SER A 496 -24.14 33.47 12.41
N ARG A 497 -22.82 33.27 12.24
CA ARG A 497 -21.87 34.27 11.73
C ARG A 497 -21.26 33.91 10.39
N LEU A 498 -21.53 32.72 9.86
CA LEU A 498 -20.89 32.20 8.66
C LEU A 498 -21.12 33.11 7.44
N ALA A 499 -22.39 33.46 7.18
CA ALA A 499 -22.78 34.36 6.09
C ALA A 499 -22.09 35.73 6.17
N GLN A 500 -22.09 36.37 7.35
CA GLN A 500 -21.46 37.67 7.58
C GLN A 500 -19.95 37.67 7.24
N HIS A 501 -19.26 36.55 7.50
CA HIS A 501 -17.85 36.40 7.16
C HIS A 501 -17.63 36.18 5.64
N ILE A 502 -18.48 35.37 5.00
CA ILE A 502 -18.40 35.06 3.56
C ILE A 502 -18.77 36.29 2.72
N GLU A 503 -19.91 36.93 2.97
CA GLU A 503 -20.36 38.15 2.28
C GLU A 503 -19.32 39.26 2.33
N ARG A 504 -18.74 39.50 3.51
CA ARG A 504 -17.68 40.49 3.70
C ARG A 504 -16.38 40.09 3.00
N GLY A 505 -16.09 38.79 2.82
CA GLY A 505 -14.98 38.31 2.01
C GLY A 505 -15.21 38.58 0.52
N ILE A 506 -16.39 38.25 0.00
CA ILE A 506 -16.78 38.45 -1.40
C ILE A 506 -16.74 39.95 -1.75
N ALA A 507 -17.31 40.81 -0.90
CA ALA A 507 -17.25 42.28 -1.06
C ALA A 507 -15.81 42.85 -1.01
N ASP A 508 -14.88 42.12 -0.37
CA ASP A 508 -13.45 42.43 -0.34
C ASP A 508 -12.66 41.88 -1.55
N GLY A 509 -13.33 41.23 -2.52
CA GLY A 509 -12.69 40.56 -3.66
C GLY A 509 -11.99 39.26 -3.29
N LEU A 510 -12.45 38.55 -2.26
CA LEU A 510 -11.91 37.26 -1.81
C LEU A 510 -12.96 36.17 -1.95
N LEU A 511 -12.55 35.02 -2.47
CA LEU A 511 -13.39 33.83 -2.60
C LEU A 511 -12.83 32.71 -1.72
N ILE A 512 -13.71 31.84 -1.22
CA ILE A 512 -13.34 30.73 -0.33
C ILE A 512 -12.46 29.75 -1.11
N SER A 513 -11.28 29.45 -0.59
CA SER A 513 -10.31 28.52 -1.17
C SER A 513 -10.19 27.21 -0.38
N CYS A 514 -10.46 27.24 0.93
CA CYS A 514 -10.52 26.06 1.78
C CYS A 514 -11.47 26.31 2.97
N VAL A 515 -12.37 25.36 3.25
CA VAL A 515 -13.11 25.29 4.50
C VAL A 515 -12.61 24.13 5.35
N SER A 516 -12.81 24.21 6.66
CA SER A 516 -12.46 23.17 7.63
C SER A 516 -13.34 23.32 8.87
N SER A 517 -13.37 22.32 9.76
CA SER A 517 -14.06 22.43 11.06
C SER A 517 -13.16 22.00 12.21
N CYS A 518 -13.52 22.41 13.42
CA CYS A 518 -13.02 21.84 14.66
C CYS A 518 -14.21 21.70 15.62
N SER A 519 -14.54 20.46 15.99
CA SER A 519 -15.80 20.12 16.65
C SER A 519 -17.01 20.61 15.84
N ASN A 520 -17.74 21.64 16.31
CA ASN A 520 -18.88 22.24 15.63
C ASN A 520 -18.63 23.74 15.35
N LEU A 521 -17.39 24.10 15.01
CA LEU A 521 -17.00 25.47 14.65
C LEU A 521 -16.17 25.45 13.36
N TRP A 522 -16.44 26.42 12.48
CA TRP A 522 -15.85 26.49 11.15
C TRP A 522 -14.56 27.29 11.12
N ALA A 523 -13.67 26.91 10.20
CA ALA A 523 -12.57 27.71 9.71
C ALA A 523 -12.76 27.96 8.20
N LEU A 524 -12.59 29.22 7.80
CA LEU A 524 -12.75 29.69 6.42
C LEU A 524 -11.43 30.33 5.97
N ILE A 525 -10.84 29.82 4.90
CA ILE A 525 -9.73 30.44 4.19
C ILE A 525 -10.29 31.04 2.89
N MET A 526 -10.00 32.33 2.66
CA MET A 526 -10.46 33.05 1.47
C MET A 526 -9.29 33.81 0.85
N ASP A 527 -9.11 33.74 -0.46
CA ASP A 527 -8.07 34.50 -1.16
C ASP A 527 -8.49 35.01 -2.53
N ALA A 528 -7.69 35.95 -3.06
CA ALA A 528 -7.83 36.51 -4.40
C ALA A 528 -7.16 35.65 -5.48
N GLY A 529 -6.59 34.49 -5.13
CA GLY A 529 -5.77 33.65 -6.00
C GLY A 529 -6.41 32.31 -6.36
N THR A 530 -7.74 32.20 -6.27
CA THR A 530 -8.50 30.99 -6.60
C THR A 530 -8.72 30.79 -8.10
N GLY A 531 -8.86 31.89 -8.85
CA GLY A 531 -9.32 31.87 -10.25
C GLY A 531 -10.83 31.64 -10.41
N PHE A 532 -11.59 31.48 -9.31
CA PHE A 532 -13.04 31.32 -9.35
C PHE A 532 -13.74 32.64 -9.72
N THR A 533 -14.92 32.56 -10.34
CA THR A 533 -15.68 33.72 -10.83
C THR A 533 -16.99 33.97 -10.09
N ASN A 534 -17.56 32.95 -9.45
CA ASN A 534 -18.73 33.04 -8.59
C ASN A 534 -18.76 31.83 -7.63
N GLN A 535 -19.41 31.95 -6.48
CA GLN A 535 -19.54 30.88 -5.48
C GLN A 535 -20.95 30.80 -4.89
N VAL A 536 -21.37 29.59 -4.57
CA VAL A 536 -22.54 29.28 -3.73
C VAL A 536 -22.09 28.33 -2.62
N TYR A 537 -22.78 28.36 -1.49
CA TYR A 537 -22.49 27.49 -0.35
C TYR A 537 -23.78 27.09 0.36
N GLU A 538 -23.75 25.92 1.00
CA GLU A 538 -24.81 25.45 1.89
C GLU A 538 -24.19 25.03 3.22
N LEU A 539 -24.87 25.38 4.31
CA LEU A 539 -24.65 24.81 5.64
C LEU A 539 -25.84 23.87 5.92
N SER A 540 -25.64 22.56 5.75
CA SER A 540 -26.68 21.54 5.89
C SER A 540 -26.50 20.74 7.18
N PRO A 541 -27.57 20.35 7.89
CA PRO A 541 -27.47 19.38 8.99
C PRO A 541 -27.07 17.97 8.52
N VAL A 542 -27.13 17.70 7.21
CA VAL A 542 -26.70 16.45 6.58
C VAL A 542 -25.25 16.59 6.08
N PHE A 543 -24.47 15.51 6.12
CA PHE A 543 -23.13 15.47 5.56
C PHE A 543 -23.18 15.19 4.05
N LEU A 544 -22.85 16.21 3.24
CA LEU A 544 -22.94 16.23 1.77
C LEU A 544 -24.37 15.95 1.23
N HIS A 545 -25.19 17.00 1.26
CA HIS A 545 -26.61 16.99 0.87
C HIS A 545 -26.81 16.76 -0.65
N LYS A 546 -27.24 15.54 -1.06
CA LYS A 546 -27.36 15.10 -2.47
C LYS A 546 -28.18 16.07 -3.33
N GLU A 547 -29.42 16.37 -2.91
CA GLU A 547 -30.35 17.25 -3.64
C GLU A 547 -29.75 18.64 -3.98
N TRP A 548 -29.18 19.34 -2.98
CA TRP A 548 -28.61 20.68 -3.20
C TRP A 548 -27.37 20.67 -4.08
N ILE A 549 -26.52 19.63 -3.96
CA ILE A 549 -25.32 19.45 -4.79
C ILE A 549 -25.70 19.24 -6.25
N MET A 550 -26.69 18.37 -6.53
CA MET A 550 -27.19 18.12 -7.89
C MET A 550 -27.79 19.39 -8.51
N GLU A 551 -28.63 20.11 -7.76
CA GLU A 551 -29.22 21.39 -8.20
C GLU A 551 -28.16 22.47 -8.53
N GLN A 552 -26.97 22.40 -7.90
CA GLN A 552 -25.84 23.29 -8.21
C GLN A 552 -24.98 22.79 -9.38
N TRP A 553 -24.86 21.48 -9.59
CA TRP A 553 -24.17 20.89 -10.74
C TRP A 553 -24.89 21.22 -12.05
N GLU A 554 -26.22 21.09 -12.12
CA GLU A 554 -27.04 21.58 -13.25
C GLU A 554 -26.70 23.03 -13.60
N LYS A 555 -26.65 23.88 -12.56
CA LYS A 555 -26.32 25.31 -12.66
C LYS A 555 -24.86 25.56 -13.00
N ASN A 556 -24.05 24.53 -13.29
CA ASN A 556 -22.63 24.59 -13.65
C ASN A 556 -21.74 25.20 -12.54
N TYR A 557 -22.07 24.97 -11.26
CA TYR A 557 -21.10 25.10 -10.16
C TYR A 557 -20.48 23.73 -9.87
N TYR A 558 -19.22 23.68 -9.45
CA TYR A 558 -18.57 22.44 -9.01
C TYR A 558 -18.09 22.58 -7.57
N ILE A 559 -18.21 21.53 -6.76
CA ILE A 559 -17.65 21.45 -5.40
C ILE A 559 -16.16 21.81 -5.46
N SER A 560 -15.79 22.75 -4.60
CA SER A 560 -14.48 23.40 -4.57
C SER A 560 -13.83 23.34 -3.19
N SER A 561 -14.63 23.23 -2.12
CA SER A 561 -14.18 22.82 -0.80
C SER A 561 -15.36 22.27 0.01
N ILE A 562 -15.10 21.31 0.89
CA ILE A 562 -16.06 20.72 1.83
C ILE A 562 -15.47 20.63 3.23
N ALA A 563 -16.33 20.76 4.24
CA ALA A 563 -16.00 20.45 5.63
C ALA A 563 -17.21 19.81 6.32
N GLY A 564 -16.98 18.79 7.14
CA GLY A 564 -17.98 18.21 8.04
C GLY A 564 -17.68 18.59 9.50
N ALA A 565 -18.70 18.63 10.34
CA ALA A 565 -18.62 18.90 11.77
C ALA A 565 -18.90 17.62 12.59
N THR A 566 -18.55 17.64 13.88
CA THR A 566 -18.68 16.45 14.76
C THR A 566 -20.12 16.07 15.11
N ASN A 567 -21.08 16.95 14.83
CA ASN A 567 -22.52 16.69 14.94
C ASN A 567 -23.16 16.14 13.64
N GLY A 568 -22.39 15.92 12.57
CA GLY A 568 -22.89 15.45 11.28
C GLY A 568 -23.23 16.54 10.27
N SER A 569 -23.25 17.83 10.64
CA SER A 569 -23.52 18.91 9.68
C SER A 569 -22.35 19.10 8.72
N SER A 570 -22.60 19.68 7.55
CA SER A 570 -21.57 20.03 6.56
C SER A 570 -21.70 21.44 6.02
N LEU A 571 -20.54 22.00 5.67
CA LEU A 571 -20.41 23.21 4.86
C LEU A 571 -19.84 22.79 3.50
N VAL A 572 -20.67 22.91 2.46
CA VAL A 572 -20.29 22.63 1.06
C VAL A 572 -20.13 23.97 0.34
N VAL A 573 -19.03 24.13 -0.41
CA VAL A 573 -18.78 25.34 -1.22
C VAL A 573 -18.55 24.95 -2.68
N MET A 574 -19.41 25.44 -3.57
CA MET A 574 -19.37 25.15 -5.01
C MET A 574 -19.06 26.42 -5.80
N SER A 575 -18.17 26.31 -6.79
CA SER A 575 -17.57 27.44 -7.51
C SER A 575 -17.76 27.36 -9.02
N LYS A 576 -17.85 28.53 -9.65
CA LYS A 576 -17.69 28.74 -11.10
C LYS A 576 -16.30 29.27 -11.41
N GLY A 577 -15.85 29.09 -12.66
CA GLY A 577 -14.47 29.40 -13.06
C GLY A 577 -13.45 28.33 -12.64
N THR A 578 -13.90 27.18 -12.15
CA THR A 578 -13.03 26.00 -12.00
C THR A 578 -12.59 25.50 -13.38
N GLN A 579 -11.52 24.71 -13.41
CA GLN A 579 -11.08 24.01 -14.62
C GLN A 579 -11.77 22.65 -14.81
N TYR A 580 -12.66 22.25 -13.89
CA TYR A 580 -13.26 20.92 -13.86
C TYR A 580 -14.27 20.73 -15.01
N SER A 581 -14.48 19.48 -15.42
CA SER A 581 -15.44 19.13 -16.50
C SER A 581 -16.57 18.23 -16.03
N GLN A 582 -16.25 17.25 -15.18
CA GLN A 582 -17.17 16.32 -14.53
C GLN A 582 -16.66 16.11 -13.09
N GLN A 583 -17.57 15.76 -12.18
CA GLN A 583 -17.29 15.59 -10.77
C GLN A 583 -18.24 14.53 -10.19
N SER A 584 -17.75 13.75 -9.23
CA SER A 584 -18.53 12.76 -8.47
C SER A 584 -17.99 12.72 -7.03
N TYR A 585 -18.77 12.22 -6.08
CA TYR A 585 -18.37 12.06 -4.68
C TYR A 585 -18.98 10.79 -4.07
N LYS A 586 -18.24 10.08 -3.21
CA LYS A 586 -18.78 8.98 -2.37
C LYS A 586 -18.65 9.36 -0.90
N VAL A 587 -19.66 9.02 -0.10
CA VAL A 587 -19.67 9.15 1.37
C VAL A 587 -19.64 7.74 1.95
N SER A 588 -18.70 7.46 2.85
CA SER A 588 -18.54 6.13 3.44
C SER A 588 -18.10 6.20 4.90
N ASP A 589 -18.45 5.19 5.68
CA ASP A 589 -17.98 5.01 7.06
C ASP A 589 -16.55 4.44 7.15
N SER A 590 -15.98 3.99 6.03
CA SER A 590 -14.56 3.68 5.85
C SER A 590 -13.89 4.63 4.84
N PHE A 591 -12.57 4.58 4.70
CA PHE A 591 -11.88 5.38 3.69
C PHE A 591 -12.01 4.69 2.31
N PRO A 592 -12.72 5.29 1.32
CA PRO A 592 -13.23 4.56 0.15
C PRO A 592 -12.17 4.34 -0.95
N PHE A 593 -11.10 3.60 -0.65
CA PHE A 593 -9.95 3.46 -1.56
C PHE A 593 -10.27 2.66 -2.83
N LYS A 594 -11.10 1.59 -2.78
CA LYS A 594 -11.54 0.84 -3.97
C LYS A 594 -12.16 1.81 -5.01
N TRP A 595 -13.15 2.60 -4.58
CA TRP A 595 -13.81 3.62 -5.41
C TRP A 595 -12.85 4.71 -5.90
N ILE A 596 -11.96 5.24 -5.05
CA ILE A 596 -10.92 6.21 -5.49
C ILE A 596 -10.04 5.60 -6.60
N ASN A 597 -9.72 4.31 -6.51
CA ASN A 597 -8.92 3.57 -7.49
C ASN A 597 -9.71 3.21 -8.77
N LYS A 598 -11.05 3.01 -8.71
CA LYS A 598 -11.95 2.97 -9.89
C LYS A 598 -11.94 4.35 -10.59
N LYS A 599 -12.26 5.43 -9.86
CA LYS A 599 -12.33 6.79 -10.42
C LYS A 599 -10.98 7.38 -10.87
N TRP A 600 -9.84 6.95 -10.30
CA TRP A 600 -8.50 7.26 -10.85
C TRP A 600 -8.25 6.61 -12.22
N ARG A 601 -8.66 5.35 -12.44
CA ARG A 601 -8.57 4.69 -13.76
C ARG A 601 -9.42 5.41 -14.81
N GLU A 602 -10.58 5.94 -14.41
CA GLU A 602 -11.46 6.79 -15.22
C GLU A 602 -10.93 8.23 -15.44
N GLY A 603 -9.77 8.60 -14.90
CA GLY A 603 -9.14 9.91 -15.07
C GLY A 603 -9.70 11.04 -14.19
N PHE A 604 -10.61 10.74 -13.25
CA PHE A 604 -10.91 11.65 -12.16
C PHE A 604 -9.73 11.71 -11.18
N HIS A 605 -9.66 12.80 -10.39
CA HIS A 605 -8.64 12.99 -9.37
C HIS A 605 -9.32 13.60 -8.13
N VAL A 606 -8.92 13.23 -6.92
CA VAL A 606 -9.45 13.83 -5.69
C VAL A 606 -9.13 15.33 -5.66
N THR A 607 -10.17 16.15 -5.51
CA THR A 607 -10.08 17.62 -5.49
C THR A 607 -10.47 18.20 -4.13
N SER A 608 -11.29 17.49 -3.34
CA SER A 608 -11.56 17.85 -1.94
C SER A 608 -11.89 16.61 -1.11
N MET A 609 -11.62 16.66 0.19
CA MET A 609 -12.01 15.63 1.16
C MET A 609 -12.46 16.30 2.46
N ALA A 610 -13.40 15.70 3.15
CA ALA A 610 -13.79 16.07 4.51
C ALA A 610 -14.19 14.83 5.32
N THR A 611 -14.42 15.03 6.61
CA THR A 611 -14.94 14.03 7.54
C THR A 611 -16.03 14.62 8.42
N ALA A 612 -17.01 13.81 8.82
CA ALA A 612 -18.01 14.13 9.84
C ALA A 612 -18.13 12.94 10.79
N GLY A 613 -17.57 13.08 12.00
CA GLY A 613 -17.43 11.96 12.94
C GLY A 613 -16.50 10.87 12.39
N SER A 614 -17.07 9.70 12.09
CA SER A 614 -16.40 8.58 11.39
C SER A 614 -16.46 8.71 9.87
N ARG A 615 -17.51 9.34 9.32
CA ARG A 615 -17.79 9.32 7.88
C ARG A 615 -16.77 10.15 7.12
N TRP A 616 -16.28 9.59 6.02
CA TRP A 616 -15.47 10.27 5.01
C TRP A 616 -16.36 10.77 3.88
N GLY A 617 -16.05 11.94 3.34
CA GLY A 617 -16.63 12.45 2.10
C GLY A 617 -15.49 12.80 1.15
N VAL A 618 -15.43 12.15 -0.01
CA VAL A 618 -14.34 12.30 -0.98
C VAL A 618 -14.92 12.79 -2.30
N VAL A 619 -14.41 13.92 -2.80
CA VAL A 619 -14.85 14.54 -4.06
C VAL A 619 -13.75 14.38 -5.10
N MET A 620 -14.10 13.81 -6.25
CA MET A 620 -13.18 13.59 -7.37
C MET A 620 -13.65 14.33 -8.62
N SER A 621 -12.73 14.81 -9.46
CA SER A 621 -13.07 15.62 -10.64
C SER A 621 -12.16 15.37 -11.83
N ARG A 622 -12.74 15.32 -13.03
CA ARG A 622 -12.02 15.29 -14.32
C ARG A 622 -11.53 16.70 -14.68
N ASN A 623 -10.42 16.75 -15.42
CA ASN A 623 -9.66 17.97 -15.73
C ASN A 623 -9.22 18.79 -14.49
N SER A 624 -8.93 18.09 -13.38
CA SER A 624 -8.47 18.64 -12.09
C SER A 624 -7.22 19.53 -12.15
N GLY A 625 -6.40 19.37 -13.19
CA GLY A 625 -5.05 19.94 -13.30
C GLY A 625 -3.93 19.01 -12.82
N TYR A 626 -4.24 17.85 -12.24
CA TYR A 626 -3.27 16.85 -11.78
C TYR A 626 -2.99 15.78 -12.84
N SER A 627 -1.77 15.23 -12.83
CA SER A 627 -1.31 14.15 -13.74
C SER A 627 -1.22 12.80 -13.05
N GLU A 628 -0.80 12.78 -11.80
CA GLU A 628 -0.69 11.59 -10.95
C GLU A 628 -1.20 11.92 -9.54
N GLN A 629 -1.73 10.91 -8.85
CA GLN A 629 -2.20 11.00 -7.47
C GLN A 629 -1.92 9.72 -6.69
N VAL A 630 -1.74 9.89 -5.38
CA VAL A 630 -1.45 8.84 -4.40
C VAL A 630 -2.03 9.23 -3.04
N VAL A 631 -2.23 8.25 -2.17
CA VAL A 631 -2.69 8.44 -0.79
C VAL A 631 -1.56 8.16 0.21
N GLU A 632 -1.58 8.86 1.34
CA GLU A 632 -1.11 8.33 2.62
C GLU A 632 -2.29 8.22 3.58
N LEU A 633 -2.50 7.03 4.13
CA LEU A 633 -3.51 6.75 5.16
C LEU A 633 -2.81 6.17 6.40
N ASP A 634 -2.97 6.80 7.55
CA ASP A 634 -2.29 6.36 8.78
C ASP A 634 -3.14 6.71 10.02
N PHE A 635 -2.90 6.01 11.14
CA PHE A 635 -3.43 6.37 12.46
C PHE A 635 -2.63 7.53 13.10
N LEU A 636 -1.52 7.90 12.47
CA LEU A 636 -0.59 8.98 12.82
C LEU A 636 -0.58 10.07 11.73
N TYR A 637 0.33 11.05 11.86
CA TYR A 637 0.70 11.86 10.70
C TYR A 637 1.74 11.10 9.84
N PRO A 638 1.48 10.82 8.55
CA PRO A 638 2.27 9.90 7.72
C PRO A 638 3.58 10.53 7.18
N SER A 639 4.45 10.94 8.08
CA SER A 639 5.70 11.65 7.75
C SER A 639 6.64 10.90 6.80
N GLU A 640 6.84 9.58 6.95
CA GLU A 640 7.71 8.79 6.07
C GLU A 640 7.23 8.84 4.60
N GLY A 641 5.93 8.58 4.36
CA GLY A 641 5.37 8.56 3.01
C GLY A 641 5.17 9.95 2.39
N VAL A 642 4.98 11.00 3.20
CA VAL A 642 4.99 12.39 2.73
C VAL A 642 6.38 12.81 2.26
N HIS A 643 7.41 12.60 3.09
CA HIS A 643 8.77 13.02 2.74
C HIS A 643 9.31 12.28 1.51
N ARG A 644 9.15 10.95 1.43
CA ARG A 644 9.61 10.16 0.27
C ARG A 644 8.98 10.60 -1.05
N ARG A 645 7.72 11.07 -1.04
CA ARG A 645 7.03 11.51 -2.26
C ARG A 645 7.25 12.97 -2.61
N TRP A 646 7.63 13.84 -1.65
CA TRP A 646 8.07 15.21 -1.96
C TRP A 646 9.29 15.23 -2.90
N ASP A 647 10.22 14.30 -2.73
CA ASP A 647 11.38 14.12 -3.64
C ASP A 647 10.95 13.69 -5.05
N GLY A 648 9.89 12.90 -5.16
CA GLY A 648 9.23 12.54 -6.42
C GLY A 648 8.38 13.65 -7.06
N GLY A 649 8.39 14.88 -6.51
CA GLY A 649 7.63 16.02 -7.03
C GLY A 649 6.15 16.05 -6.65
N TYR A 650 5.65 15.07 -5.90
CA TYR A 650 4.30 15.10 -5.35
C TYR A 650 4.18 16.23 -4.30
N ARG A 651 2.99 16.82 -4.17
CA ARG A 651 2.64 17.78 -3.11
C ARG A 651 1.28 17.43 -2.52
N ILE A 652 1.08 17.67 -1.23
CA ILE A 652 -0.21 17.43 -0.56
C ILE A 652 -1.22 18.44 -1.11
N THR A 653 -2.37 17.96 -1.56
CA THR A 653 -3.42 18.77 -2.22
C THR A 653 -4.77 18.70 -1.51
N SER A 654 -5.05 17.60 -0.81
CA SER A 654 -6.26 17.45 0.01
C SER A 654 -5.96 16.63 1.27
N THR A 655 -6.61 16.97 2.38
CA THR A 655 -6.47 16.25 3.66
C THR A 655 -7.77 16.19 4.41
N ALA A 656 -8.08 15.03 5.00
CA ALA A 656 -9.17 14.85 5.94
C ALA A 656 -8.73 13.88 7.05
N ALA A 657 -9.38 13.92 8.21
CA ALA A 657 -9.02 13.05 9.33
C ALA A 657 -10.23 12.78 10.23
N THR A 658 -10.38 11.53 10.64
CA THR A 658 -11.37 11.11 11.64
C THR A 658 -10.77 11.21 13.04
N THR A 659 -11.50 10.67 14.02
CA THR A 659 -10.99 10.42 15.38
C THR A 659 -10.00 9.26 15.46
N ASP A 660 -9.70 8.55 14.36
CA ASP A 660 -8.78 7.40 14.34
C ASP A 660 -7.68 7.46 13.27
N GLN A 661 -7.95 7.99 12.07
CA GLN A 661 -7.01 8.04 10.94
C GLN A 661 -6.95 9.42 10.30
N ALA A 662 -5.81 9.74 9.69
CA ALA A 662 -5.62 10.87 8.78
C ALA A 662 -5.33 10.36 7.36
N ALA A 663 -6.02 10.93 6.37
CA ALA A 663 -5.80 10.69 4.95
C ALA A 663 -5.25 11.95 4.28
N LEU A 664 -4.11 11.82 3.60
CA LEU A 664 -3.49 12.86 2.80
C LEU A 664 -3.47 12.40 1.35
N ILE A 665 -4.08 13.17 0.44
CA ILE A 665 -3.85 12.99 -1.00
C ILE A 665 -2.67 13.86 -1.41
N LEU A 666 -1.71 13.24 -2.09
CA LEU A 666 -0.61 13.95 -2.75
C LEU A 666 -0.80 13.85 -4.26
N SER A 667 -0.43 14.90 -4.99
CA SER A 667 -0.60 14.98 -6.45
C SER A 667 0.62 15.59 -7.14
N ILE A 668 0.83 15.24 -8.40
CA ILE A 668 1.72 15.95 -9.32
C ILE A 668 0.87 16.86 -10.24
N PRO A 669 1.13 18.18 -10.32
CA PRO A 669 0.45 19.07 -11.27
C PRO A 669 0.89 18.85 -12.73
N ARG A 670 -0.06 18.89 -13.69
CA ARG A 670 0.22 18.83 -15.16
C ARG A 670 1.06 20.00 -15.68
N ARG A 671 1.16 21.09 -14.92
CA ARG A 671 2.01 22.25 -15.20
C ARG A 671 2.88 22.48 -13.98
N ARG A 672 4.19 22.29 -14.11
CA ARG A 672 5.16 22.67 -13.07
C ARG A 672 5.00 24.15 -12.74
N LEU A 673 5.04 24.47 -11.45
CA LEU A 673 5.01 25.84 -10.97
C LEU A 673 6.44 26.37 -10.88
N ALA A 674 6.62 27.68 -10.97
CA ALA A 674 7.95 28.29 -10.90
C ALA A 674 8.54 28.27 -9.46
N ASP A 675 7.68 28.05 -8.46
CA ASP A 675 8.02 27.75 -7.08
C ASP A 675 7.15 26.57 -6.64
N GLU A 676 7.77 25.52 -6.11
CA GLU A 676 7.13 24.29 -5.67
C GLU A 676 7.35 24.04 -4.16
N THR A 677 7.67 25.09 -3.41
CA THR A 677 7.87 25.03 -1.96
C THR A 677 6.55 24.78 -1.25
N GLN A 678 6.50 23.71 -0.45
CA GLN A 678 5.39 23.37 0.43
C GLN A 678 5.92 23.12 1.84
N GLU A 679 5.24 23.67 2.84
CA GLU A 679 5.49 23.42 4.26
C GLU A 679 4.25 22.82 4.93
N THR A 680 4.45 21.91 5.88
CA THR A 680 3.39 21.37 6.73
C THR A 680 3.64 21.74 8.19
N LEU A 681 2.56 22.06 8.89
CA LEU A 681 2.58 22.43 10.31
C LEU A 681 1.47 21.68 11.04
N ARG A 682 1.78 21.20 12.25
CA ARG A 682 0.80 20.57 13.15
C ARG A 682 0.73 21.32 14.48
N THR A 683 -0.46 21.74 14.89
CA THR A 683 -0.66 22.52 16.13
C THR A 683 -1.96 22.15 16.84
N SER A 684 -1.96 22.11 18.18
CA SER A 684 -3.15 21.85 19.00
C SER A 684 -4.19 22.98 18.95
N GLN A 685 -3.76 24.21 18.63
CA GLN A 685 -4.63 25.37 18.40
C GLN A 685 -4.51 25.84 16.95
N PHE A 686 -5.47 26.64 16.47
CA PHE A 686 -5.41 27.20 15.12
C PHE A 686 -4.17 28.10 14.97
N PRO A 687 -3.30 27.90 13.95
CA PRO A 687 -1.94 28.44 13.93
C PRO A 687 -1.83 29.92 13.52
N SER A 688 -2.70 30.78 14.04
CA SER A 688 -2.86 32.19 13.65
C SER A 688 -1.58 33.04 13.65
N THR A 689 -0.63 32.79 14.57
CA THR A 689 0.68 33.45 14.58
C THR A 689 1.55 33.00 13.41
N HIS A 690 1.63 31.68 13.16
CA HIS A 690 2.40 31.12 12.06
C HIS A 690 1.84 31.55 10.70
N VAL A 691 0.51 31.61 10.53
CA VAL A 691 -0.11 32.08 9.27
C VAL A 691 0.43 33.46 8.87
N LYS A 692 0.57 34.39 9.83
CA LYS A 692 1.13 35.73 9.58
C LYS A 692 2.63 35.70 9.27
N GLU A 693 3.39 34.83 9.92
CA GLU A 693 4.82 34.60 9.63
C GLU A 693 5.02 34.02 8.21
N LYS A 694 4.18 33.05 7.81
CA LYS A 694 4.21 32.42 6.49
C LYS A 694 3.82 33.39 5.38
N TRP A 695 2.80 34.24 5.59
CA TRP A 695 2.47 35.32 4.65
C TRP A 695 3.65 36.28 4.41
N GLY A 696 4.44 36.59 5.46
CA GLY A 696 5.67 37.37 5.33
C GLY A 696 6.79 36.71 4.49
N LYS A 697 6.61 35.43 4.13
CA LYS A 697 7.50 34.61 3.30
C LYS A 697 6.85 34.21 1.96
N ASN A 698 5.70 34.80 1.60
CA ASN A 698 4.85 34.41 0.46
C ASN A 698 4.35 32.95 0.51
N LEU A 699 4.32 32.34 1.69
CA LEU A 699 3.73 31.04 1.96
C LEU A 699 2.28 31.22 2.43
N TYR A 700 1.33 30.67 1.67
CA TYR A 700 -0.10 30.86 1.90
C TYR A 700 -0.78 29.53 2.23
N LEU A 701 -1.81 29.56 3.09
CA LEU A 701 -2.61 28.37 3.38
C LEU A 701 -3.25 27.85 2.08
N ALA A 702 -3.03 26.57 1.80
CA ALA A 702 -3.51 25.87 0.61
C ALA A 702 -4.46 24.71 0.95
N SER A 703 -4.29 24.09 2.12
CA SER A 703 -5.24 23.11 2.67
C SER A 703 -5.16 23.10 4.20
N LEU A 704 -6.28 22.77 4.85
CA LEU A 704 -6.44 22.79 6.30
C LEU A 704 -7.40 21.68 6.74
N SER A 705 -6.94 20.81 7.63
CA SER A 705 -7.79 19.84 8.32
C SER A 705 -7.56 19.88 9.84
N TYR A 706 -8.52 19.35 10.59
CA TYR A 706 -8.40 19.07 12.01
C TYR A 706 -8.89 17.66 12.27
N GLY A 707 -8.15 16.90 13.07
CA GLY A 707 -8.48 15.52 13.39
C GLY A 707 -7.33 14.84 14.10
N ARG A 708 -7.33 13.50 14.15
CA ARG A 708 -6.31 12.78 14.93
C ARG A 708 -4.91 12.90 14.33
N THR A 709 -3.99 13.23 15.21
CA THR A 709 -2.55 13.13 15.01
C THR A 709 -1.94 12.55 16.30
N VAL A 710 -0.61 12.56 16.39
CA VAL A 710 0.14 12.12 17.57
C VAL A 710 1.30 13.09 17.82
N SER A 711 1.56 13.38 19.10
CA SER A 711 2.70 14.19 19.59
C SER A 711 3.96 13.35 19.83
#